data_AF-Q9BXW6-F1
#
_entry.id   AF-Q9BXW6-F1
#
_cell.length_a   1.000
_cell.length_b   1.000
_cell.length_c   1.000
_cell.angle_alpha   90.00
_cell.angle_beta   90.00
_cell.angle_gamma   90.00
#
_symmetry.space_group_name_H-M   'P 1'
#
loop_
_entity.id
_entity.type
_entity.pdbx_description
1 polymer ?
#
loop_
_entity_poly.entity_id
_entity_poly.type
_entity_poly.pdbx_seq_one_letter_code
_entity_poly.pdbx_strand_id
1 'polypeptide(L)'
;MNTEAEQQLLHHARNGNAEEVRQLLETMARNEVIADINCKGRSKSNLGWTPLHLACYFGHRQVVQDLLKAGAEVNVLNDMGDTPLHRAAFTGRKELVMLLLEYNADTTIVNGSGQTAKEVTHAEEIRSMLEAVERTQQRKLEELLLAAAREGKTTELTALLNRPNPPDVNCSDQLGNTPLHCAAYRAHKQCALKLLRSGADPNLKNKNDQKPLDLAQGAEMKHILVGNKVIYKALKRYEGPLWKSSRFFGWRLFWVVLEHGVLSWYRKQPDAVHNIYRQGCKHLTQAVCTVKSTDSCLFFIKCFDDTIHGFRVPKNSLQQSREDWLEAIEEHSAYSTHYCSQDQLTDEEEEDTVSAADLKKSLEKAQSCQQRLDREISNFLKMIKECDMAKEMLPSFLQKVEVVSEASRETCVALTDCLNLFTKQEGVRNFKLEQEQEKNKILSEALETLATEHHELEQSLVKGSPPASILSEDEFYDALSDSESERSLSRLEAVTARSFEEEGEHLGSRKHRMSEEKDCGGGDALSNGIKKHRTSLPSPMFSRNDFSIWSILRKCIGMELSKITMPVIFNEPLSFLQRLTEYMEHTYLIHKASSLSDPVERMQCVAAFAVSAVASQWERTGKPFNPLLGETYELVRDDLGFRLISEQVSHHPPISAFHAEGLNNDFIFHGSIYPKLKFWGKSVEAEPKGTITLELLEHNEAYTWTNPTCCVHNIIVGKLWIEQYGNVEIINHKTGDKCVLNFKPCGLFGKELHKVEGYIQDKSKKKLCALYGKWTECLYSVDPATFDAYKKNDKKNTEEKKNSKQMSTSEELDEMPVPDSESVFIIPGSVLLWRIAPRPPNSAQMYNFTSFAMVLNEVDKDMESVIPKTDCRLRPDIRAMENGEIDQASEEKKRLEEKQRAARKNRSKSEEDWKTRWFHQGPNPYNGAQDWIYSGSYWDRNYFNLPDIY
;
A
#
# COMPACT_ATOMS: atom_id res chain seq x y z
N MET A 1 6.42 -27.02 -44.82
CA MET A 1 5.11 -26.59 -45.34
C MET A 1 4.08 -27.39 -44.54
N ASN A 2 2.98 -26.79 -44.06
CA ASN A 2 1.89 -27.63 -43.53
C ASN A 2 1.35 -28.47 -44.68
N THR A 3 0.99 -29.72 -44.40
CA THR A 3 0.37 -30.57 -45.42
C THR A 3 -0.97 -29.97 -45.85
N GLU A 4 -1.44 -30.30 -47.05
CA GLU A 4 -2.75 -29.84 -47.54
C GLU A 4 -3.87 -30.23 -46.57
N ALA A 5 -3.76 -31.41 -45.97
CA ALA A 5 -4.64 -31.91 -44.93
C ALA A 5 -4.63 -31.06 -43.64
N GLU A 6 -3.46 -30.61 -43.18
CA GLU A 6 -3.36 -29.70 -42.02
C GLU A 6 -4.02 -28.35 -42.33
N GLN A 7 -3.86 -27.83 -43.55
CA GLN A 7 -4.51 -26.59 -43.95
C GLN A 7 -6.03 -26.75 -44.03
N GLN A 8 -6.52 -27.88 -44.56
CA GLN A 8 -7.93 -28.22 -44.57
C GLN A 8 -8.47 -28.39 -43.14
N LEU A 9 -7.76 -29.09 -42.26
CA LEU A 9 -8.16 -29.27 -40.86
C LEU A 9 -8.29 -27.92 -40.14
N LEU A 10 -7.30 -27.03 -40.30
CA LEU A 10 -7.35 -25.67 -39.76
C LEU A 10 -8.53 -24.86 -40.34
N HIS A 11 -8.80 -24.99 -41.65
CA HIS A 11 -9.90 -24.31 -42.31
C HIS A 11 -11.27 -24.81 -41.82
N HIS A 12 -11.47 -26.12 -41.81
CA HIS A 12 -12.72 -26.75 -41.37
C HIS A 12 -12.95 -26.51 -39.87
N ALA A 13 -11.90 -26.57 -39.03
CA ALA A 13 -12.02 -26.28 -37.61
C ALA A 13 -12.37 -24.82 -37.32
N ARG A 14 -11.86 -23.87 -38.12
CA ARG A 14 -12.23 -22.45 -38.05
C ARG A 14 -13.67 -22.19 -38.44
N ASN A 15 -14.14 -22.86 -39.51
CA ASN A 15 -15.46 -22.61 -40.08
C ASN A 15 -16.58 -23.47 -39.45
N GLY A 16 -16.24 -24.44 -38.62
CA GLY A 16 -17.22 -25.29 -37.92
C GLY A 16 -17.74 -26.43 -38.78
N ASN A 17 -17.01 -26.81 -39.82
CA ASN A 17 -17.32 -27.90 -40.74
C ASN A 17 -17.09 -29.26 -40.06
N ALA A 18 -17.98 -29.62 -39.12
CA ALA A 18 -17.78 -30.76 -38.24
C ALA A 18 -17.69 -32.10 -38.98
N GLU A 19 -18.42 -32.25 -40.09
CA GLU A 19 -18.41 -33.49 -40.86
C GLU A 19 -17.10 -33.68 -41.61
N GLU A 20 -16.58 -32.61 -42.22
CA GLU A 20 -15.30 -32.61 -42.90
C GLU A 20 -14.14 -32.77 -41.91
N VAL A 21 -14.22 -32.16 -40.71
CA VAL A 21 -13.26 -32.45 -39.62
C VAL A 21 -13.32 -33.92 -39.24
N ARG A 22 -14.50 -34.50 -39.04
CA ARG A 22 -14.63 -35.93 -38.71
C ARG A 22 -14.03 -36.84 -39.77
N GLN A 23 -14.37 -36.63 -41.03
CA GLN A 23 -13.84 -37.42 -42.15
C GLN A 23 -12.31 -37.31 -42.23
N LEU A 24 -11.77 -36.10 -42.06
CA LEU A 24 -10.32 -35.87 -42.10
C LEU A 24 -9.63 -36.54 -40.89
N LEU A 25 -10.20 -36.45 -39.69
CA LEU A 25 -9.72 -37.17 -38.51
C LEU A 25 -9.81 -38.70 -38.65
N GLU A 26 -10.86 -39.22 -39.29
CA GLU A 26 -11.00 -40.65 -39.57
C GLU A 26 -9.94 -41.14 -40.56
N THR A 27 -9.66 -40.38 -41.63
CA THR A 27 -8.58 -40.70 -42.58
C THR A 27 -7.19 -40.59 -41.93
N MET A 28 -6.99 -39.64 -41.00
CA MET A 28 -5.78 -39.54 -40.18
C MET A 28 -5.64 -40.76 -39.24
N ALA A 29 -6.71 -41.17 -38.57
CA ALA A 29 -6.72 -42.35 -37.69
C ALA A 29 -6.46 -43.66 -38.46
N ARG A 30 -6.84 -43.73 -39.74
CA ARG A 30 -6.53 -44.85 -40.65
C ARG A 30 -5.13 -44.77 -41.27
N ASN A 31 -4.32 -43.75 -40.93
CA ASN A 31 -3.01 -43.45 -41.53
C ASN A 31 -3.05 -43.25 -43.06
N GLU A 32 -4.21 -42.91 -43.64
CA GLU A 32 -4.34 -42.61 -45.08
C GLU A 32 -3.79 -41.20 -45.38
N VAL A 33 -3.85 -40.31 -44.39
CA VAL A 33 -3.38 -38.93 -44.45
C VAL A 33 -2.45 -38.66 -43.26
N ILE A 34 -1.25 -38.17 -43.54
CA ILE A 34 -0.28 -37.78 -42.49
C ILE A 34 -0.46 -36.28 -42.22
N ALA A 35 -1.02 -35.96 -41.07
CA ALA A 35 -1.20 -34.59 -40.57
C ALA A 35 -1.03 -34.57 -39.05
N ASP A 36 -0.52 -33.47 -38.50
CA ASP A 36 -0.52 -33.23 -37.07
C ASP A 36 -1.86 -32.63 -36.63
N ILE A 37 -2.59 -33.31 -35.73
CA ILE A 37 -3.86 -32.80 -35.17
C ILE A 37 -3.65 -31.48 -34.40
N ASN A 38 -2.45 -31.27 -33.87
CA ASN A 38 -2.02 -30.06 -33.17
C ASN A 38 -1.25 -29.09 -34.08
N CYS A 39 -1.35 -29.25 -35.41
CA CYS A 39 -0.65 -28.39 -36.38
C CYS A 39 -0.96 -26.91 -36.12
N LYS A 40 0.05 -26.04 -36.24
CA LYS A 40 -0.13 -24.60 -36.13
C LYS A 40 -0.32 -23.97 -37.51
N GLY A 41 -1.29 -23.09 -37.64
CA GLY A 41 -1.50 -22.33 -38.87
C GLY A 41 -0.31 -21.42 -39.18
N ARG A 42 0.07 -21.37 -40.46
CA ARG A 42 1.15 -20.49 -40.95
C ARG A 42 0.64 -19.32 -41.79
N SER A 43 -0.64 -19.34 -42.17
CA SER A 43 -1.28 -18.24 -42.89
C SER A 43 -1.55 -17.08 -41.94
N LYS A 44 -1.58 -15.85 -42.47
CA LYS A 44 -1.89 -14.64 -41.69
C LYS A 44 -3.22 -14.76 -40.91
N SER A 45 -4.17 -15.56 -41.40
CA SER A 45 -5.47 -15.76 -40.77
C SER A 45 -5.43 -16.71 -39.56
N ASN A 46 -4.51 -17.68 -39.53
CA ASN A 46 -4.45 -18.75 -38.52
C ASN A 46 -3.07 -18.81 -37.82
N LEU A 47 -2.26 -17.75 -37.93
CA LEU A 47 -0.85 -17.79 -37.56
C LEU A 47 -0.67 -18.17 -36.08
N GLY A 48 -0.02 -19.31 -35.83
CA GLY A 48 0.29 -19.82 -34.50
C GLY A 48 -0.83 -20.60 -33.79
N TRP A 49 -2.01 -20.67 -34.39
CA TRP A 49 -3.19 -21.30 -33.78
C TRP A 49 -3.35 -22.75 -34.26
N THR A 50 -3.78 -23.63 -33.35
CA THR A 50 -4.12 -25.02 -33.67
C THR A 50 -5.59 -25.17 -34.05
N PRO A 51 -6.02 -26.29 -34.67
CA PRO A 51 -7.43 -26.54 -34.95
C PRO A 51 -8.31 -26.41 -33.71
N LEU A 52 -7.82 -26.87 -32.55
CA LEU A 52 -8.54 -26.78 -31.28
C LEU A 52 -8.71 -25.33 -30.80
N HIS A 53 -7.68 -24.48 -30.93
CA HIS A 53 -7.81 -23.04 -30.65
C HIS A 53 -8.85 -22.35 -31.52
N LEU A 54 -8.83 -22.65 -32.84
CA LEU A 54 -9.77 -22.07 -33.79
C LEU A 54 -11.20 -22.50 -33.45
N ALA A 55 -11.43 -23.80 -33.24
CA ALA A 55 -12.75 -24.33 -32.87
C ALA A 55 -13.27 -23.74 -31.55
N CYS A 56 -12.41 -23.59 -30.54
CA CYS A 56 -12.76 -22.98 -29.25
C CYS A 56 -13.13 -21.49 -29.39
N TYR A 57 -12.35 -20.71 -30.14
CA TYR A 57 -12.58 -19.28 -30.30
C TYR A 57 -13.83 -18.96 -31.13
N PHE A 58 -14.06 -19.70 -32.22
CA PHE A 58 -15.25 -19.52 -33.05
C PHE A 58 -16.52 -20.19 -32.48
N GLY A 59 -16.40 -21.00 -31.42
CA GLY A 59 -17.54 -21.55 -30.69
C GLY A 59 -18.06 -22.89 -31.20
N HIS A 60 -17.25 -23.65 -31.96
CA HIS A 60 -17.68 -24.87 -32.65
C HIS A 60 -17.60 -26.12 -31.76
N ARG A 61 -18.58 -26.28 -30.87
CA ARG A 61 -18.62 -27.38 -29.87
C ARG A 61 -18.39 -28.77 -30.45
N GLN A 62 -19.05 -29.10 -31.55
CA GLN A 62 -18.94 -30.44 -32.15
C GLN A 62 -17.51 -30.70 -32.65
N VAL A 63 -16.90 -29.71 -33.31
CA VAL A 63 -15.51 -29.79 -33.78
C VAL A 63 -14.55 -29.95 -32.60
N VAL A 64 -14.72 -29.17 -31.53
CA VAL A 64 -13.89 -29.30 -30.31
C VAL A 64 -13.98 -30.72 -29.74
N GLN A 65 -15.20 -31.27 -29.65
CA GLN A 65 -15.41 -32.62 -29.14
C GLN A 65 -14.76 -33.69 -30.03
N ASP A 66 -14.89 -33.57 -31.34
CA ASP A 66 -14.31 -34.55 -32.28
C ASP A 66 -12.77 -34.47 -32.28
N LEU A 67 -12.19 -33.26 -32.19
CA LEU A 67 -10.74 -33.06 -32.04
C LEU A 67 -10.20 -33.67 -30.72
N LEU A 68 -10.86 -33.41 -29.59
CA LEU A 68 -10.45 -33.94 -28.29
C LEU A 68 -10.55 -35.48 -28.25
N LYS A 69 -11.61 -36.06 -28.84
CA LYS A 69 -11.76 -37.52 -28.97
C LYS A 69 -10.68 -38.15 -29.85
N ALA A 70 -10.22 -37.43 -30.87
CA ALA A 70 -9.12 -37.86 -31.73
C ALA A 70 -7.72 -37.64 -31.11
N GLY A 71 -7.64 -37.14 -29.86
CA GLY A 71 -6.38 -37.00 -29.13
C GLY A 71 -5.69 -35.64 -29.30
N ALA A 72 -6.42 -34.58 -29.69
CA ALA A 72 -5.87 -33.23 -29.68
C ALA A 72 -5.40 -32.84 -28.27
N GLU A 73 -4.23 -32.24 -28.16
CA GLU A 73 -3.63 -31.89 -26.87
C GLU A 73 -4.38 -30.71 -26.24
N VAL A 74 -5.07 -30.96 -25.12
CA VAL A 74 -5.98 -29.99 -24.48
C VAL A 74 -5.27 -28.72 -23.99
N ASN A 75 -3.98 -28.83 -23.64
CA ASN A 75 -3.15 -27.76 -23.07
C ASN A 75 -2.10 -27.21 -24.06
N VAL A 76 -2.26 -27.46 -25.36
CA VAL A 76 -1.33 -26.96 -26.37
C VAL A 76 -1.29 -25.43 -26.37
N LEU A 77 -0.11 -24.83 -26.49
CA LEU A 77 0.06 -23.37 -26.47
C LEU A 77 0.09 -22.79 -27.89
N ASN A 78 -0.71 -21.77 -28.16
CA ASN A 78 -0.55 -20.95 -29.38
C ASN A 78 0.70 -20.05 -29.25
N ASP A 79 0.97 -19.23 -30.28
CA ASP A 79 2.17 -18.37 -30.28
C ASP A 79 2.08 -17.19 -29.29
N MET A 80 0.91 -16.92 -28.71
CA MET A 80 0.71 -15.95 -27.61
C MET A 80 0.70 -16.63 -26.23
N GLY A 81 1.05 -17.92 -26.16
CA GLY A 81 1.05 -18.70 -24.92
C GLY A 81 -0.32 -19.14 -24.42
N ASP A 82 -1.41 -18.83 -25.13
CA ASP A 82 -2.75 -19.25 -24.72
C ASP A 82 -2.94 -20.76 -24.94
N THR A 83 -3.71 -21.38 -24.05
CA THR A 83 -4.31 -22.71 -24.27
C THR A 83 -5.69 -22.57 -24.96
N PRO A 84 -6.27 -23.65 -25.50
CA PRO A 84 -7.67 -23.67 -25.94
C PRO A 84 -8.65 -23.19 -24.86
N LEU A 85 -8.35 -23.46 -23.57
CA LEU A 85 -9.15 -23.00 -22.44
C LEU A 85 -9.15 -21.48 -22.31
N HIS A 86 -8.00 -20.81 -22.48
CA HIS A 86 -7.92 -19.34 -22.53
C HIS A 86 -8.81 -18.78 -23.63
N ARG A 87 -8.81 -19.37 -24.82
CA ARG A 87 -9.64 -18.88 -25.95
C ARG A 87 -11.12 -19.15 -25.76
N ALA A 88 -11.50 -20.29 -25.19
CA ALA A 88 -12.89 -20.55 -24.80
C ALA A 88 -13.36 -19.58 -23.70
N ALA A 89 -12.52 -19.29 -22.71
CA ALA A 89 -12.81 -18.37 -21.61
C ALA A 89 -12.89 -16.91 -22.06
N PHE A 90 -11.91 -16.44 -22.84
CA PHE A 90 -11.85 -15.09 -23.41
C PHE A 90 -13.09 -14.76 -24.27
N THR A 91 -13.58 -15.74 -25.04
CA THR A 91 -14.77 -15.57 -25.89
C THR A 91 -16.10 -15.81 -25.17
N GLY A 92 -16.07 -16.13 -23.86
CA GLY A 92 -17.28 -16.33 -23.06
C GLY A 92 -18.03 -17.63 -23.35
N ARG A 93 -17.36 -18.68 -23.89
CA ARG A 93 -17.99 -19.94 -24.33
C ARG A 93 -18.03 -20.98 -23.21
N LYS A 94 -18.97 -20.84 -22.27
CA LYS A 94 -19.12 -21.68 -21.07
C LYS A 94 -19.14 -23.18 -21.36
N GLU A 95 -19.88 -23.60 -22.37
CA GLU A 95 -20.00 -25.01 -22.75
C GLU A 95 -18.69 -25.62 -23.21
N LEU A 96 -17.84 -24.81 -23.86
CA LEU A 96 -16.51 -25.25 -24.30
C LEU A 96 -15.52 -25.27 -23.15
N VAL A 97 -15.63 -24.33 -22.22
CA VAL A 97 -14.87 -24.35 -20.96
C VAL A 97 -15.17 -25.63 -20.19
N MET A 98 -16.45 -25.97 -19.98
CA MET A 98 -16.83 -27.22 -19.32
C MET A 98 -16.27 -28.45 -20.05
N LEU A 99 -16.43 -28.51 -21.38
CA LEU A 99 -15.92 -29.63 -22.17
C LEU A 99 -14.40 -29.77 -22.08
N LEU A 100 -13.64 -28.68 -22.10
CA LEU A 100 -12.19 -28.72 -21.95
C LEU A 100 -11.77 -29.19 -20.55
N LEU A 101 -12.46 -28.74 -19.50
CA LEU A 101 -12.23 -29.16 -18.12
C LEU A 101 -12.54 -30.67 -17.92
N GLU A 102 -13.58 -31.19 -18.57
CA GLU A 102 -13.88 -32.64 -18.60
C GLU A 102 -12.73 -33.46 -19.21
N TYR A 103 -11.96 -32.87 -20.12
CA TYR A 103 -10.77 -33.47 -20.74
C TYR A 103 -9.46 -33.07 -20.02
N ASN A 104 -9.53 -32.67 -18.75
CA ASN A 104 -8.39 -32.31 -17.90
C ASN A 104 -7.57 -31.12 -18.42
N ALA A 105 -8.23 -30.09 -18.95
CA ALA A 105 -7.58 -28.81 -19.21
C ALA A 105 -6.99 -28.23 -17.92
N ASP A 106 -5.72 -27.83 -17.96
CA ASP A 106 -5.01 -27.25 -16.84
C ASP A 106 -5.38 -25.76 -16.72
N THR A 107 -6.01 -25.40 -15.60
CA THR A 107 -6.44 -24.03 -15.31
C THR A 107 -5.30 -23.14 -14.84
N THR A 108 -4.16 -23.71 -14.46
CA THR A 108 -3.02 -23.01 -13.85
C THR A 108 -2.00 -22.48 -14.86
N ILE A 109 -2.13 -22.86 -16.14
CA ILE A 109 -1.25 -22.36 -17.20
C ILE A 109 -1.52 -20.87 -17.41
N VAL A 110 -0.45 -20.07 -17.40
CA VAL A 110 -0.47 -18.65 -17.78
C VAL A 110 -0.05 -18.47 -19.22
N ASN A 111 -0.71 -17.56 -19.93
CA ASN A 111 -0.36 -17.20 -21.30
C ASN A 111 0.85 -16.25 -21.37
N GLY A 112 1.20 -15.80 -22.58
CA GLY A 112 2.31 -14.87 -22.81
C GLY A 112 2.13 -13.49 -22.17
N SER A 113 0.91 -13.14 -21.76
CA SER A 113 0.60 -11.92 -21.00
C SER A 113 0.59 -12.13 -19.47
N GLY A 114 0.97 -13.32 -18.99
CA GLY A 114 0.97 -13.65 -17.56
C GLY A 114 -0.40 -13.96 -16.96
N GLN A 115 -1.42 -14.17 -17.80
CA GLN A 115 -2.82 -14.38 -17.36
C GLN A 115 -3.21 -15.84 -17.50
N THR A 116 -3.93 -16.38 -16.53
CA THR A 116 -4.62 -17.68 -16.57
C THR A 116 -5.94 -17.61 -17.34
N ALA A 117 -6.55 -18.76 -17.63
CA ALA A 117 -7.86 -18.81 -18.27
C ALA A 117 -8.97 -18.06 -17.49
N LYS A 118 -8.84 -17.98 -16.16
CA LYS A 118 -9.76 -17.27 -15.26
C LYS A 118 -9.63 -15.74 -15.37
N GLU A 119 -8.42 -15.25 -15.64
CA GLU A 119 -8.13 -13.81 -15.72
C GLU A 119 -8.46 -13.23 -17.10
N VAL A 120 -8.35 -14.03 -18.16
CA VAL A 120 -8.71 -13.60 -19.53
C VAL A 120 -10.23 -13.55 -19.78
N THR A 121 -11.06 -14.18 -18.95
CA THR A 121 -12.53 -14.15 -19.15
C THR A 121 -13.15 -12.87 -18.62
N HIS A 122 -14.05 -12.29 -19.41
CA HIS A 122 -14.95 -11.20 -18.99
C HIS A 122 -16.32 -11.71 -18.51
N ALA A 123 -16.60 -13.01 -18.65
CA ALA A 123 -17.85 -13.63 -18.22
C ALA A 123 -17.75 -14.14 -16.78
N GLU A 124 -18.55 -13.55 -15.88
CA GLU A 124 -18.54 -13.85 -14.44
C GLU A 124 -18.86 -15.32 -14.14
N GLU A 125 -19.79 -15.94 -14.90
CA GLU A 125 -20.12 -17.36 -14.72
C GLU A 125 -18.92 -18.30 -15.01
N ILE A 126 -18.10 -17.97 -16.01
CA ILE A 126 -16.91 -18.75 -16.36
C ILE A 126 -15.82 -18.54 -15.31
N ARG A 127 -15.64 -17.30 -14.84
CA ARG A 127 -14.69 -16.98 -13.77
C ARG A 127 -15.03 -17.76 -12.50
N SER A 128 -16.30 -17.75 -12.08
CA SER A 128 -16.78 -18.51 -10.91
C SER A 128 -16.59 -20.02 -11.07
N MET A 129 -16.82 -20.56 -12.28
CA MET A 129 -16.60 -21.97 -12.59
C MET A 129 -15.13 -22.37 -12.48
N LEU A 130 -14.22 -21.61 -13.09
CA LEU A 130 -12.78 -21.88 -13.03
C LEU A 130 -12.26 -21.77 -11.60
N GLU A 131 -12.73 -20.77 -10.84
CA GLU A 131 -12.40 -20.63 -9.41
C GLU A 131 -12.89 -21.82 -8.56
N ALA A 132 -14.08 -22.36 -8.87
CA ALA A 132 -14.58 -23.54 -8.18
C ALA A 132 -13.74 -24.80 -8.48
N VAL A 133 -13.25 -24.94 -9.72
CA VAL A 133 -12.32 -26.02 -10.10
C VAL A 133 -10.98 -25.89 -9.38
N GLU A 134 -10.39 -24.69 -9.38
CA GLU A 134 -9.13 -24.39 -8.67
C GLU A 134 -9.24 -24.71 -7.18
N ARG A 135 -10.30 -24.24 -6.50
CA ARG A 135 -10.55 -24.55 -5.08
C ARG A 135 -10.69 -26.05 -4.82
N THR A 136 -11.34 -26.77 -5.73
CA THR A 136 -11.53 -28.23 -5.60
C THR A 136 -10.21 -28.97 -5.76
N GLN A 137 -9.34 -28.53 -6.67
CA GLN A 137 -8.01 -29.10 -6.86
C GLN A 137 -7.10 -28.81 -5.65
N GLN A 138 -7.13 -27.59 -5.12
CA GLN A 138 -6.33 -27.21 -3.95
C GLN A 138 -6.69 -28.04 -2.71
N ARG A 139 -7.99 -28.20 -2.41
CA ARG A 139 -8.45 -29.05 -1.29
C ARG A 139 -7.96 -30.50 -1.40
N LYS A 140 -7.95 -31.07 -2.61
CA LYS A 140 -7.42 -32.43 -2.82
C LYS A 140 -5.92 -32.51 -2.52
N LEU A 141 -5.15 -31.49 -2.86
CA LEU A 141 -3.71 -31.44 -2.55
C LEU A 141 -3.47 -31.28 -1.05
N GLU A 142 -4.26 -30.47 -0.35
CA GLU A 142 -4.21 -30.30 1.11
C GLU A 142 -4.56 -31.60 1.85
N GLU A 143 -5.60 -32.32 1.41
CA GLU A 143 -5.94 -33.64 1.93
C GLU A 143 -4.81 -34.65 1.76
N LEU A 144 -4.13 -34.63 0.60
CA LEU A 144 -2.95 -35.47 0.35
C LEU A 144 -1.76 -35.06 1.23
N LEU A 145 -1.55 -33.77 1.48
CA LEU A 145 -0.47 -33.28 2.35
C LEU A 145 -0.70 -33.71 3.81
N LEU A 146 -1.92 -33.52 4.30
CA LEU A 146 -2.35 -33.99 5.63
C LEU A 146 -2.16 -35.51 5.77
N ALA A 147 -2.56 -36.28 4.75
CA ALA A 147 -2.38 -37.73 4.74
C ALA A 147 -0.88 -38.12 4.73
N ALA A 148 -0.06 -37.49 3.89
CA ALA A 148 1.37 -37.77 3.80
C ALA A 148 2.11 -37.42 5.11
N ALA A 149 1.75 -36.32 5.77
CA ALA A 149 2.29 -35.95 7.08
C ALA A 149 1.86 -36.93 8.19
N ARG A 150 0.59 -37.35 8.18
CA ARG A 150 0.01 -38.31 9.14
C ARG A 150 0.53 -39.73 8.98
N GLU A 151 0.85 -40.15 7.76
CA GLU A 151 1.38 -41.48 7.46
C GLU A 151 2.93 -41.52 7.47
N GLY A 152 3.59 -40.37 7.64
CA GLY A 152 5.05 -40.29 7.65
C GLY A 152 5.70 -40.48 6.28
N LYS A 153 4.95 -40.23 5.18
CA LYS A 153 5.40 -40.40 3.80
C LYS A 153 6.20 -39.19 3.32
N THR A 154 7.46 -39.11 3.75
CA THR A 154 8.33 -37.95 3.49
C THR A 154 8.54 -37.68 1.98
N THR A 155 8.57 -38.71 1.14
CA THR A 155 8.73 -38.56 -0.32
C THR A 155 7.50 -37.94 -0.98
N GLU A 156 6.30 -38.42 -0.65
CA GLU A 156 5.03 -37.84 -1.14
C GLU A 156 4.85 -36.41 -0.62
N LEU A 157 5.13 -36.18 0.67
CA LEU A 157 5.10 -34.85 1.29
C LEU A 157 6.07 -33.88 0.59
N THR A 158 7.30 -34.32 0.32
CA THR A 158 8.29 -33.50 -0.41
C THR A 158 7.84 -33.23 -1.84
N ALA A 159 7.26 -34.23 -2.53
CA ALA A 159 6.75 -34.06 -3.88
C ALA A 159 5.56 -33.08 -3.94
N LEU A 160 4.71 -33.05 -2.91
CA LEU A 160 3.58 -32.12 -2.79
C LEU A 160 4.06 -30.68 -2.52
N LEU A 161 5.00 -30.50 -1.58
CA LEU A 161 5.52 -29.19 -1.20
C LEU A 161 6.43 -28.57 -2.26
N ASN A 162 7.05 -29.38 -3.13
CA ASN A 162 7.89 -28.90 -4.25
C ASN A 162 7.10 -28.65 -5.55
N ARG A 163 5.75 -28.68 -5.51
CA ARG A 163 4.91 -28.37 -6.68
C ARG A 163 5.02 -26.87 -7.04
N PRO A 164 4.78 -26.48 -8.31
CA PRO A 164 4.74 -25.06 -8.69
C PRO A 164 3.70 -24.24 -7.92
N ASN A 165 2.61 -24.90 -7.50
CA ASN A 165 1.58 -24.37 -6.62
C ASN A 165 1.33 -25.41 -5.51
N PRO A 166 2.11 -25.37 -4.41
CA PRO A 166 2.02 -26.36 -3.35
C PRO A 166 0.73 -26.17 -2.51
N PRO A 167 0.21 -27.24 -1.88
CA PRO A 167 -0.85 -27.11 -0.89
C PRO A 167 -0.39 -26.23 0.28
N ASP A 168 -1.33 -25.54 0.94
CA ASP A 168 -1.04 -24.77 2.14
C ASP A 168 -0.40 -25.67 3.21
N VAL A 169 0.83 -25.33 3.62
CA VAL A 169 1.60 -26.10 4.61
C VAL A 169 0.91 -26.11 5.98
N ASN A 170 0.10 -25.10 6.25
CA ASN A 170 -0.68 -24.91 7.48
C ASN A 170 -2.17 -25.27 7.31
N CYS A 171 -2.54 -25.96 6.21
CA CYS A 171 -3.89 -26.49 6.04
C CYS A 171 -4.30 -27.33 7.26
N SER A 172 -5.60 -27.43 7.55
CA SER A 172 -6.07 -28.15 8.74
C SER A 172 -7.15 -29.16 8.43
N ASP A 173 -7.15 -30.25 9.19
CA ASP A 173 -8.24 -31.22 9.16
C ASP A 173 -9.49 -30.72 9.92
N GLN A 174 -10.52 -31.58 10.01
CA GLN A 174 -11.78 -31.22 10.69
C GLN A 174 -11.63 -30.89 12.18
N LEU A 175 -10.53 -31.31 12.83
CA LEU A 175 -10.21 -31.01 14.22
C LEU A 175 -9.28 -29.79 14.36
N GLY A 176 -8.89 -29.15 13.26
CA GLY A 176 -7.93 -28.04 13.26
C GLY A 176 -6.47 -28.48 13.30
N ASN A 177 -6.17 -29.78 13.15
CA ASN A 177 -4.79 -30.24 13.16
C ASN A 177 -4.12 -29.96 11.82
N THR A 178 -2.97 -29.29 11.86
CA THR A 178 -2.11 -29.08 10.69
C THR A 178 -1.29 -30.32 10.33
N PRO A 179 -0.66 -30.38 9.14
CA PRO A 179 0.36 -31.38 8.83
C PRO A 179 1.42 -31.50 9.94
N LEU A 180 1.82 -30.38 10.55
CA LEU A 180 2.81 -30.37 11.63
C LEU A 180 2.25 -30.97 12.93
N HIS A 181 0.98 -30.72 13.28
CA HIS A 181 0.32 -31.44 14.38
C HIS A 181 0.32 -32.95 14.14
N CYS A 182 -0.03 -33.38 12.93
CA CYS A 182 -0.05 -34.79 12.55
C CYS A 182 1.34 -35.43 12.67
N ALA A 183 2.37 -34.74 12.17
CA ALA A 183 3.75 -35.21 12.24
C ALA A 183 4.30 -35.22 13.67
N ALA A 184 4.00 -34.19 14.47
CA ALA A 184 4.41 -34.08 15.87
C ALA A 184 3.77 -35.16 16.75
N TYR A 185 2.45 -35.35 16.61
CA TYR A 185 1.68 -36.36 17.34
C TYR A 185 2.18 -37.80 17.09
N ARG A 186 2.65 -38.08 15.87
CA ARG A 186 3.13 -39.41 15.46
C ARG A 186 4.65 -39.54 15.43
N ALA A 187 5.37 -38.55 15.95
CA ALA A 187 6.84 -38.51 15.98
C ALA A 187 7.51 -38.69 14.60
N HIS A 188 6.87 -38.23 13.51
CA HIS A 188 7.42 -38.28 12.15
C HIS A 188 8.46 -37.18 11.94
N LYS A 189 9.65 -37.35 12.52
CA LYS A 189 10.76 -36.39 12.53
C LYS A 189 11.06 -35.78 11.15
N GLN A 190 11.20 -36.60 10.12
CA GLN A 190 11.57 -36.12 8.79
C GLN A 190 10.46 -35.29 8.14
N CYS A 191 9.20 -35.68 8.34
CA CYS A 191 8.06 -34.88 7.92
C CYS A 191 8.01 -33.56 8.69
N ALA A 192 8.17 -33.57 10.02
CA ALA A 192 8.17 -32.36 10.83
C ALA A 192 9.28 -31.39 10.42
N LEU A 193 10.51 -31.87 10.19
CA LEU A 193 11.62 -31.05 9.71
C LEU A 193 11.36 -30.46 8.32
N LYS A 194 10.81 -31.26 7.38
CA LYS A 194 10.49 -30.75 6.04
C LYS A 194 9.35 -29.73 6.10
N LEU A 195 8.32 -29.96 6.92
CA LEU A 195 7.23 -29.01 7.15
C LEU A 195 7.72 -27.70 7.74
N LEU A 196 8.54 -27.73 8.80
CA LEU A 196 9.13 -26.52 9.41
C LEU A 196 10.01 -25.76 8.40
N ARG A 197 10.84 -26.47 7.62
CA ARG A 197 11.63 -25.87 6.54
C ARG A 197 10.79 -25.29 5.41
N SER A 198 9.58 -25.80 5.21
CA SER A 198 8.59 -25.29 4.25
C SER A 198 7.65 -24.24 4.84
N GLY A 199 7.95 -23.69 6.03
CA GLY A 199 7.21 -22.59 6.64
C GLY A 199 6.00 -23.01 7.49
N ALA A 200 5.92 -24.26 7.93
CA ALA A 200 4.88 -24.69 8.87
C ALA A 200 5.01 -23.95 10.21
N ASP A 201 3.93 -23.34 10.69
CA ASP A 201 3.92 -22.60 11.94
C ASP A 201 3.79 -23.56 13.14
N PRO A 202 4.82 -23.65 14.03
CA PRO A 202 4.77 -24.50 15.21
C PRO A 202 3.88 -23.97 16.35
N ASN A 203 3.31 -22.76 16.21
CA ASN A 203 2.50 -22.10 17.23
C ASN A 203 0.99 -22.17 16.97
N LEU A 204 0.55 -22.61 15.79
CA LEU A 204 -0.88 -22.75 15.48
C LEU A 204 -1.56 -23.71 16.46
N LYS A 205 -2.72 -23.32 16.95
CA LYS A 205 -3.55 -24.14 17.84
C LYS A 205 -4.65 -24.84 17.04
N ASN A 206 -4.85 -26.13 17.33
CA ASN A 206 -6.03 -26.85 16.83
C ASN A 206 -7.31 -26.44 17.59
N LYS A 207 -8.47 -27.06 17.28
CA LYS A 207 -9.75 -26.74 17.95
C LYS A 207 -9.80 -27.07 19.45
N ASN A 208 -8.77 -27.74 20.00
CA ASN A 208 -8.62 -28.04 21.42
C ASN A 208 -7.57 -27.15 22.11
N ASP A 209 -7.17 -26.03 21.48
CA ASP A 209 -6.14 -25.11 21.96
C ASP A 209 -4.73 -25.72 22.11
N GLN A 210 -4.46 -26.84 21.43
CA GLN A 210 -3.17 -27.53 21.49
C GLN A 210 -2.26 -27.10 20.33
N LYS A 211 -1.01 -26.77 20.62
CA LYS A 211 0.06 -26.56 19.64
C LYS A 211 0.65 -27.92 19.19
N PRO A 212 1.38 -28.00 18.06
CA PRO A 212 2.16 -29.19 17.70
C PRO A 212 3.08 -29.68 18.84
N LEU A 213 3.66 -28.75 19.62
CA LEU A 213 4.50 -29.07 20.77
C LEU A 213 3.74 -29.83 21.88
N ASP A 214 2.47 -29.49 22.11
CA ASP A 214 1.64 -30.14 23.13
C ASP A 214 1.27 -31.57 22.74
N LEU A 215 1.19 -31.84 21.43
CA LEU A 215 0.97 -33.17 20.88
C LEU A 215 2.27 -33.97 20.67
N ALA A 216 3.44 -33.33 20.79
CA ALA A 216 4.72 -33.91 20.42
C ALA A 216 5.07 -35.17 21.25
N GLN A 217 5.23 -36.29 20.55
CA GLN A 217 5.73 -37.53 21.15
C GLN A 217 7.25 -37.67 21.02
N GLY A 218 7.92 -37.79 22.16
CA GLY A 218 9.37 -37.99 22.25
C GLY A 218 10.16 -36.71 22.48
N ALA A 219 11.28 -36.82 23.20
CA ALA A 219 12.16 -35.69 23.52
C ALA A 219 12.76 -35.05 22.27
N GLU A 220 13.06 -35.86 21.25
CA GLU A 220 13.61 -35.39 19.98
C GLU A 220 12.60 -34.55 19.20
N MET A 221 11.33 -34.96 19.14
CA MET A 221 10.27 -34.17 18.50
C MET A 221 10.04 -32.86 19.25
N LYS A 222 10.00 -32.90 20.58
CA LYS A 222 9.90 -31.68 21.41
C LYS A 222 11.07 -30.73 21.15
N HIS A 223 12.29 -31.23 21.06
CA HIS A 223 13.46 -30.40 20.75
C HIS A 223 13.39 -29.79 19.35
N ILE A 224 12.86 -30.50 18.36
CA ILE A 224 12.65 -29.98 17.00
C ILE A 224 11.64 -28.82 17.00
N LEU A 225 10.60 -28.90 17.85
CA LEU A 225 9.52 -27.92 17.91
C LEU A 225 9.83 -26.72 18.82
N VAL A 226 10.58 -26.90 19.92
CA VAL A 226 11.02 -25.81 20.83
C VAL A 226 12.25 -25.09 20.26
N GLY A 227 13.11 -25.83 19.58
CA GLY A 227 14.41 -25.37 19.10
C GLY A 227 14.32 -24.61 17.78
N ASN A 228 13.51 -23.56 17.71
CA ASN A 228 13.47 -22.63 16.56
C ASN A 228 14.80 -21.89 16.32
N LYS A 229 15.84 -22.20 17.10
CA LYS A 229 17.20 -22.25 16.55
C LYS A 229 17.27 -23.38 15.54
N VAL A 230 16.75 -23.14 14.33
CA VAL A 230 17.45 -23.64 13.16
C VAL A 230 18.91 -23.25 13.41
N ILE A 231 19.75 -24.24 13.67
CA ILE A 231 21.19 -24.03 13.77
C ILE A 231 21.55 -23.60 12.37
N TYR A 232 21.46 -22.29 12.12
CA TYR A 232 21.98 -21.67 10.93
C TYR A 232 23.49 -21.78 11.12
N LYS A 233 24.02 -22.92 10.66
CA LYS A 233 25.39 -22.95 10.19
C LYS A 233 25.53 -21.72 9.31
N ALA A 234 26.56 -20.93 9.59
CA ALA A 234 26.98 -19.86 8.69
C ALA A 234 26.87 -20.39 7.26
N LEU A 235 25.92 -19.84 6.49
CA LEU A 235 25.66 -20.32 5.14
C LEU A 235 26.95 -20.20 4.37
N LYS A 236 27.41 -21.34 3.86
CA LYS A 236 28.63 -21.36 3.09
C LYS A 236 28.30 -20.77 1.73
N ARG A 237 29.01 -19.70 1.39
CA ARG A 237 29.07 -19.23 0.00
C ARG A 237 29.32 -20.43 -0.92
N TYR A 238 28.40 -20.67 -1.85
CA TYR A 238 28.49 -21.75 -2.83
C TYR A 238 28.63 -21.15 -4.22
N GLU A 239 29.69 -21.50 -4.96
CA GLU A 239 29.96 -20.88 -6.25
C GLU A 239 30.54 -21.85 -7.27
N GLY A 240 30.34 -21.57 -8.55
CA GLY A 240 30.91 -22.38 -9.61
C GLY A 240 30.38 -22.03 -11.00
N PRO A 241 30.92 -22.69 -12.04
CA PRO A 241 30.52 -22.44 -13.42
C PRO A 241 29.20 -23.13 -13.75
N LEU A 242 28.19 -22.36 -14.19
CA LEU A 242 26.92 -22.88 -14.69
C LEU A 242 26.60 -22.28 -16.07
N TRP A 243 26.01 -23.09 -16.94
CA TRP A 243 25.39 -22.57 -18.16
C TRP A 243 24.04 -21.97 -17.80
N LYS A 244 23.82 -20.68 -18.07
CA LYS A 244 22.53 -20.01 -17.88
C LYS A 244 21.85 -19.78 -19.22
N SER A 245 20.55 -20.07 -19.30
CA SER A 245 19.74 -19.77 -20.48
C SER A 245 19.41 -18.27 -20.55
N SER A 246 19.62 -17.65 -21.71
CA SER A 246 19.17 -16.30 -22.05
C SER A 246 18.10 -16.37 -23.13
N ARG A 247 17.02 -15.58 -22.99
CA ARG A 247 15.95 -15.47 -24.00
C ARG A 247 16.48 -15.07 -25.39
N PHE A 248 17.54 -14.26 -25.45
CA PHE A 248 18.07 -13.71 -26.70
C PHE A 248 19.33 -14.39 -27.22
N PHE A 249 20.16 -14.96 -26.34
CA PHE A 249 21.49 -15.45 -26.71
C PHE A 249 21.72 -16.96 -26.47
N GLY A 250 20.68 -17.71 -26.10
CA GLY A 250 20.80 -19.13 -25.79
C GLY A 250 21.59 -19.38 -24.51
N TRP A 251 22.32 -20.49 -24.45
CA TRP A 251 23.09 -20.89 -23.28
C TRP A 251 24.47 -20.24 -23.26
N ARG A 252 24.82 -19.57 -22.15
CA ARG A 252 26.16 -19.03 -21.90
C ARG A 252 26.69 -19.47 -20.56
N LEU A 253 27.99 -19.68 -20.47
CA LEU A 253 28.66 -20.03 -19.22
C LEU A 253 28.86 -18.76 -18.37
N PHE A 254 28.43 -18.82 -17.11
CA PHE A 254 28.66 -17.78 -16.10
C PHE A 254 29.27 -18.40 -14.85
N TRP A 255 29.99 -17.59 -14.08
CA TRP A 255 30.34 -17.93 -12.70
C TRP A 255 29.19 -17.51 -11.80
N VAL A 256 28.55 -18.48 -11.15
CA VAL A 256 27.38 -18.26 -10.30
C VAL A 256 27.81 -18.34 -8.85
N VAL A 257 27.27 -17.45 -8.01
CA VAL A 257 27.54 -17.36 -6.57
C VAL A 257 26.22 -17.33 -5.82
N LEU A 258 26.09 -18.21 -4.83
CA LEU A 258 25.05 -18.24 -3.81
C LEU A 258 25.66 -17.71 -2.52
N GLU A 259 25.15 -16.59 -2.02
CA GLU A 259 25.65 -15.94 -0.81
C GLU A 259 24.46 -15.26 -0.11
N HIS A 260 24.25 -15.51 1.19
CA HIS A 260 23.17 -14.90 2.01
C HIS A 260 21.77 -14.87 1.38
N GLY A 261 21.30 -15.99 0.81
CA GLY A 261 19.97 -16.03 0.17
C GLY A 261 19.88 -15.40 -1.22
N VAL A 262 20.99 -14.89 -1.77
CA VAL A 262 21.05 -14.25 -3.10
C VAL A 262 21.81 -15.14 -4.09
N LEU A 263 21.24 -15.32 -5.28
CA LEU A 263 21.86 -15.96 -6.42
C LEU A 263 22.38 -14.88 -7.39
N SER A 264 23.69 -14.73 -7.52
CA SER A 264 24.34 -13.78 -8.44
C SER A 264 25.12 -14.49 -9.53
N TRP A 265 25.24 -13.91 -10.72
CA TRP A 265 26.07 -14.47 -11.80
C TRP A 265 26.96 -13.42 -12.48
N TYR A 266 28.18 -13.84 -12.84
CA TYR A 266 29.26 -13.01 -13.36
C TYR A 266 29.85 -13.66 -14.63
N ARG A 267 30.47 -12.86 -15.51
CA ARG A 267 31.10 -13.42 -16.72
C ARG A 267 32.30 -14.30 -16.39
N LYS A 268 33.08 -13.92 -15.38
CA LYS A 268 34.29 -14.60 -14.97
C LYS A 268 34.37 -14.69 -13.44
N GLN A 269 35.12 -15.67 -12.94
CA GLN A 269 35.38 -15.82 -11.50
C GLN A 269 36.01 -14.57 -10.84
N PRO A 270 36.99 -13.86 -11.44
CA PRO A 270 37.57 -12.66 -10.82
C PRO A 270 36.57 -11.53 -10.63
N ASP A 271 35.57 -11.42 -11.51
CA ASP A 271 34.50 -10.42 -11.43
C ASP A 271 33.65 -10.69 -10.17
N ALA A 272 33.39 -11.97 -9.87
CA ALA A 272 32.66 -12.42 -8.69
C ALA A 272 33.41 -12.25 -7.38
N VAL A 273 34.75 -12.38 -7.39
CA VAL A 273 35.60 -12.20 -6.19
C VAL A 273 35.60 -10.74 -5.73
N HIS A 274 35.61 -9.80 -6.68
CA HIS A 274 35.68 -8.38 -6.38
C HIS A 274 34.29 -7.70 -6.42
N ASN A 275 33.22 -8.47 -6.65
CA ASN A 275 31.85 -8.00 -6.85
C ASN A 275 31.72 -6.88 -7.90
N ILE A 276 32.43 -7.02 -9.02
CA ILE A 276 32.46 -6.04 -10.11
C ILE A 276 31.81 -6.68 -11.34
N TYR A 277 31.14 -5.88 -12.19
CA TYR A 277 30.54 -6.36 -13.45
C TYR A 277 29.54 -7.53 -13.28
N ARG A 278 28.80 -7.58 -12.17
CA ARG A 278 27.68 -8.50 -11.94
C ARG A 278 26.72 -8.46 -13.13
N GLN A 279 26.41 -9.62 -13.71
CA GLN A 279 25.56 -9.74 -14.91
C GLN A 279 24.09 -9.95 -14.56
N GLY A 280 23.78 -10.08 -13.27
CA GLY A 280 22.45 -10.18 -12.70
C GLY A 280 22.47 -10.91 -11.37
N CYS A 281 21.41 -10.70 -10.59
CA CYS A 281 21.18 -11.37 -9.32
C CYS A 281 19.69 -11.59 -9.10
N LYS A 282 19.34 -12.54 -8.24
CA LYS A 282 17.98 -12.79 -7.76
C LYS A 282 17.99 -13.21 -6.30
N HIS A 283 17.07 -12.65 -5.52
CA HIS A 283 16.74 -13.16 -4.20
C HIS A 283 16.04 -14.51 -4.32
N LEU A 284 16.39 -15.42 -3.40
CA LEU A 284 15.83 -16.76 -3.35
C LEU A 284 14.65 -16.86 -2.37
N THR A 285 14.11 -15.74 -1.87
CA THR A 285 12.89 -15.73 -1.06
C THR A 285 11.79 -16.49 -1.79
N GLN A 286 11.26 -17.53 -1.16
CA GLN A 286 10.27 -18.45 -1.73
C GLN A 286 10.64 -19.05 -3.11
N ALA A 287 11.93 -19.09 -3.45
CA ALA A 287 12.37 -19.63 -4.73
C ALA A 287 12.20 -21.15 -4.78
N VAL A 288 11.60 -21.63 -5.87
CA VAL A 288 11.34 -23.05 -6.10
C VAL A 288 12.23 -23.56 -7.22
N CYS A 289 12.99 -24.62 -6.94
CA CYS A 289 13.74 -25.33 -7.96
C CYS A 289 12.86 -26.38 -8.65
N THR A 290 12.85 -26.39 -9.97
CA THR A 290 12.20 -27.44 -10.78
C THR A 290 13.23 -28.14 -11.66
N VAL A 291 13.08 -29.46 -11.81
CA VAL A 291 13.99 -30.31 -12.61
C VAL A 291 13.21 -31.04 -13.69
N LYS A 292 13.81 -31.25 -14.86
CA LYS A 292 13.27 -32.18 -15.85
C LYS A 292 13.84 -33.58 -15.58
N SER A 293 12.97 -34.58 -15.48
CA SER A 293 13.37 -35.98 -15.21
C SER A 293 14.30 -36.56 -16.28
N THR A 294 14.31 -36.01 -17.50
CA THR A 294 15.08 -36.50 -18.64
C THR A 294 16.50 -35.93 -18.75
N ASP A 295 16.85 -34.87 -18.01
CA ASP A 295 18.16 -34.22 -18.11
C ASP A 295 18.79 -34.05 -16.72
N SER A 296 19.77 -34.90 -16.42
CA SER A 296 20.48 -34.90 -15.14
C SER A 296 21.34 -33.67 -14.88
N CYS A 297 21.54 -32.79 -15.87
CA CYS A 297 22.34 -31.58 -15.72
C CYS A 297 21.50 -30.31 -15.63
N LEU A 298 20.21 -30.35 -16.01
CA LEU A 298 19.34 -29.17 -16.17
C LEU A 298 18.42 -28.99 -14.96
N PHE A 299 18.33 -27.75 -14.48
CA PHE A 299 17.37 -27.33 -13.48
C PHE A 299 16.92 -25.89 -13.76
N PHE A 300 15.77 -25.50 -13.22
CA PHE A 300 15.21 -24.16 -13.34
C PHE A 300 14.89 -23.64 -11.94
N ILE A 301 15.16 -22.37 -11.71
CA ILE A 301 14.79 -21.68 -10.47
C ILE A 301 13.67 -20.72 -10.82
N LYS A 302 12.50 -20.89 -10.20
CA LYS A 302 11.40 -19.94 -10.24
C LYS A 302 11.52 -19.06 -8.99
N CYS A 303 11.82 -17.78 -9.19
CA CYS A 303 11.89 -16.79 -8.12
C CYS A 303 10.48 -16.29 -7.74
N PHE A 304 10.34 -15.57 -6.62
CA PHE A 304 9.04 -15.07 -6.13
C PHE A 304 8.35 -14.10 -7.10
N ASP A 305 9.12 -13.44 -7.95
CA ASP A 305 8.66 -12.49 -8.99
C ASP A 305 8.22 -13.19 -10.29
N ASP A 306 7.95 -14.51 -10.22
CA ASP A 306 7.65 -15.40 -11.34
C ASP A 306 8.75 -15.50 -12.42
N THR A 307 9.94 -14.90 -12.21
CA THR A 307 11.04 -15.05 -13.15
C THR A 307 11.63 -16.47 -13.08
N ILE A 308 11.80 -17.09 -14.25
CA ILE A 308 12.36 -18.44 -14.36
C ILE A 308 13.76 -18.36 -14.95
N HIS A 309 14.74 -18.89 -14.21
CA HIS A 309 16.12 -18.98 -14.64
C HIS A 309 16.53 -20.44 -14.85
N GLY A 310 16.81 -20.82 -16.10
CA GLY A 310 17.34 -22.13 -16.44
C GLY A 310 18.86 -22.20 -16.29
N PHE A 311 19.34 -23.21 -15.57
CA PHE A 311 20.75 -23.49 -15.36
C PHE A 311 21.10 -24.93 -15.74
N ARG A 312 22.30 -25.13 -16.31
CA ARG A 312 22.83 -26.45 -16.65
C ARG A 312 24.24 -26.63 -16.13
N VAL A 313 24.45 -27.70 -15.37
CA VAL A 313 25.77 -28.07 -14.84
C VAL A 313 26.67 -28.54 -15.99
N PRO A 314 27.92 -28.06 -16.11
CA PRO A 314 28.87 -28.56 -17.11
C PRO A 314 29.14 -30.06 -16.92
N LYS A 315 29.00 -30.85 -18.00
CA LYS A 315 29.14 -32.32 -17.97
C LYS A 315 30.50 -32.84 -17.44
N ASN A 316 31.54 -32.00 -17.46
CA ASN A 316 32.89 -32.34 -17.02
C ASN A 316 33.23 -31.81 -15.61
N SER A 317 32.25 -31.33 -14.85
CA SER A 317 32.50 -30.84 -13.49
C SER A 317 32.76 -32.02 -12.55
N LEU A 318 34.03 -32.22 -12.17
CA LEU A 318 34.44 -33.25 -11.20
C LEU A 318 34.05 -32.90 -9.75
N GLN A 319 33.66 -31.65 -9.49
CA GLN A 319 33.51 -31.12 -8.12
C GLN A 319 32.08 -30.75 -7.76
N GLN A 320 31.16 -30.62 -8.73
CA GLN A 320 29.81 -30.11 -8.48
C GLN A 320 28.80 -30.88 -9.32
N SER A 321 27.85 -31.53 -8.66
CA SER A 321 26.68 -32.16 -9.26
C SER A 321 25.49 -31.19 -9.32
N ARG A 322 24.45 -31.56 -10.08
CA ARG A 322 23.18 -30.82 -10.06
C ARG A 322 22.55 -30.87 -8.67
N GLU A 323 22.66 -32.01 -8.01
CA GLU A 323 22.14 -32.25 -6.67
C GLU A 323 22.78 -31.31 -5.64
N ASP A 324 24.10 -31.08 -5.71
CA ASP A 324 24.79 -30.14 -4.81
C ASP A 324 24.29 -28.69 -4.99
N TRP A 325 24.02 -28.27 -6.23
CA TRP A 325 23.45 -26.96 -6.52
C TRP A 325 22.02 -26.83 -5.99
N LEU A 326 21.19 -27.86 -6.16
CA LEU A 326 19.81 -27.86 -5.66
C LEU A 326 19.76 -27.78 -4.14
N GLU A 327 20.64 -28.51 -3.44
CA GLU A 327 20.74 -28.45 -1.97
C GLU A 327 21.16 -27.07 -1.49
N ALA A 328 22.21 -26.48 -2.10
CA ALA A 328 22.65 -25.13 -1.76
C ALA A 328 21.57 -24.07 -2.02
N ILE A 329 20.81 -24.18 -3.12
CA ILE A 329 19.72 -23.24 -3.43
C ILE A 329 18.56 -23.39 -2.44
N GLU A 330 18.19 -24.63 -2.06
CA GLU A 330 17.17 -24.84 -1.03
C GLU A 330 17.59 -24.25 0.33
N GLU A 331 18.85 -24.42 0.75
CA GLU A 331 19.36 -23.82 1.99
C GLU A 331 19.32 -22.28 1.95
N HIS A 332 19.76 -21.68 0.85
CA HIS A 332 19.73 -20.22 0.65
C HIS A 332 18.29 -19.68 0.50
N SER A 333 17.39 -20.42 -0.13
CA SER A 333 15.97 -20.08 -0.25
C SER A 333 15.28 -20.06 1.12
N ALA A 334 15.53 -21.08 1.96
CA ALA A 334 15.01 -21.15 3.33
C ALA A 334 15.52 -20.00 4.19
N TYR A 335 16.82 -19.67 4.08
CA TYR A 335 17.42 -18.51 4.74
C TYR A 335 16.74 -17.20 4.32
N SER A 336 16.69 -16.91 3.02
CA SER A 336 16.09 -15.68 2.50
C SER A 336 14.62 -15.55 2.89
N THR A 337 13.88 -16.66 2.89
CA THR A 337 12.46 -16.69 3.27
C THR A 337 12.26 -16.36 4.73
N HIS A 338 13.05 -16.93 5.64
CA HIS A 338 12.94 -16.70 7.09
C HIS A 338 13.05 -15.20 7.44
N TYR A 339 14.06 -14.52 6.90
CA TYR A 339 14.30 -13.11 7.23
C TYR A 339 13.35 -12.15 6.48
N CYS A 340 12.77 -12.56 5.35
CA CYS A 340 11.76 -11.76 4.65
C CYS A 340 10.33 -11.96 5.18
N SER A 341 10.00 -13.08 5.85
CA SER A 341 8.62 -13.37 6.29
C SER A 341 8.31 -12.98 7.73
N GLN A 342 9.31 -12.65 8.57
CA GLN A 342 9.08 -12.20 9.95
C GLN A 342 8.72 -10.69 9.99
N ASP A 343 7.47 -10.37 9.64
CA ASP A 343 6.86 -9.04 9.88
C ASP A 343 5.70 -9.11 10.91
N GLN A 344 5.60 -10.20 11.67
CA GLN A 344 4.69 -10.32 12.82
C GLN A 344 5.39 -11.05 13.98
N LEU A 345 6.32 -10.36 14.65
CA LEU A 345 6.60 -10.70 16.04
C LEU A 345 5.43 -10.17 16.88
N THR A 346 4.44 -11.02 17.09
CA THR A 346 3.50 -10.87 18.20
C THR A 346 4.30 -10.73 19.49
N ASP A 347 3.87 -9.84 20.39
CA ASP A 347 4.45 -9.50 21.71
C ASP A 347 4.74 -10.69 22.66
N GLU A 348 4.58 -11.94 22.22
CA GLU A 348 4.71 -13.17 23.01
C GLU A 348 6.18 -13.67 23.18
N GLU A 349 7.16 -13.17 22.42
CA GLU A 349 8.59 -13.58 22.59
C GLU A 349 9.36 -12.78 23.68
N GLU A 350 8.69 -11.91 24.44
CA GLU A 350 9.32 -11.16 25.54
C GLU A 350 9.68 -12.01 26.78
N GLU A 351 9.23 -13.27 26.89
CA GLU A 351 9.40 -14.08 28.10
C GLU A 351 10.86 -14.38 28.49
N ASP A 352 11.81 -14.28 27.57
CA ASP A 352 13.25 -14.51 27.86
C ASP A 352 14.04 -13.22 28.16
N THR A 353 13.40 -12.05 28.09
CA THR A 353 14.04 -10.77 28.42
C THR A 353 14.09 -10.56 29.93
N VAL A 354 15.25 -10.14 30.46
CA VAL A 354 15.35 -9.76 31.87
C VAL A 354 14.60 -8.45 32.03
N SER A 355 13.56 -8.42 32.86
CA SER A 355 12.76 -7.21 33.05
C SER A 355 13.64 -6.07 33.56
N ALA A 356 13.38 -4.85 33.10
CA ALA A 356 14.06 -3.66 33.61
C ALA A 356 13.91 -3.52 35.14
N ALA A 357 12.79 -4.04 35.68
CA ALA A 357 12.54 -4.11 37.12
C ALA A 357 13.52 -5.06 37.85
N ASP A 358 13.83 -6.23 37.27
CA ASP A 358 14.76 -7.19 37.88
C ASP A 358 16.21 -6.67 37.87
N LEU A 359 16.63 -6.04 36.77
CA LEU A 359 17.94 -5.37 36.68
C LEU A 359 18.04 -4.24 37.71
N LYS A 360 17.01 -3.39 37.82
CA LYS A 360 16.96 -2.31 38.81
C LYS A 360 17.04 -2.86 40.23
N LYS A 361 16.26 -3.89 40.56
CA LYS A 361 16.25 -4.52 41.88
C LYS A 361 17.59 -5.15 42.24
N SER A 362 18.25 -5.81 41.28
CA SER A 362 19.59 -6.38 41.50
C SER A 362 20.65 -5.29 41.71
N LEU A 363 20.56 -4.18 40.97
CA LEU A 363 21.44 -3.03 41.13
C LEU A 363 21.26 -2.34 42.48
N GLU A 364 20.01 -2.12 42.91
CA GLU A 364 19.69 -1.55 44.23
C GLU A 364 20.20 -2.44 45.37
N LYS A 365 20.08 -3.77 45.23
CA LYS A 365 20.66 -4.74 46.19
C LYS A 365 22.19 -4.61 46.26
N ALA A 366 22.87 -4.56 45.12
CA ALA A 366 24.32 -4.39 45.07
C ALA A 366 24.77 -3.06 45.69
N GLN A 367 24.06 -1.96 45.40
CA GLN A 367 24.32 -0.64 45.97
C GLN A 367 24.12 -0.61 47.50
N SER A 368 23.07 -1.26 48.00
CA SER A 368 22.81 -1.38 49.44
C SER A 368 23.91 -2.16 50.16
N CYS A 369 24.36 -3.29 49.60
CA CYS A 369 25.48 -4.06 50.13
C CYS A 369 26.78 -3.24 50.14
N GLN A 370 27.07 -2.50 49.07
CA GLN A 370 28.23 -1.61 48.99
C GLN A 370 28.20 -0.53 50.09
N GLN A 371 27.07 0.15 50.28
CA GLN A 371 26.92 1.17 51.33
C GLN A 371 27.08 0.59 52.74
N ARG A 372 26.59 -0.63 52.97
CA ARG A 372 26.80 -1.36 54.23
C ARG A 372 28.29 -1.63 54.44
N LEU A 373 29.00 -2.11 53.42
CA LEU A 373 30.44 -2.38 53.49
C LEU A 373 31.23 -1.10 53.81
N ASP A 374 30.96 0.01 53.12
CA ASP A 374 31.63 1.30 53.37
C ASP A 374 31.42 1.80 54.80
N ARG A 375 30.20 1.62 55.34
CA ARG A 375 29.87 1.97 56.71
C ARG A 375 30.64 1.11 57.71
N GLU A 376 30.69 -0.21 57.49
CA GLU A 376 31.41 -1.12 58.38
C GLU A 376 32.92 -0.90 58.35
N ILE A 377 33.49 -0.65 57.17
CA ILE A 377 34.91 -0.27 57.01
C ILE A 377 35.19 1.05 57.73
N SER A 378 34.35 2.07 57.56
CA SER A 378 34.51 3.37 58.22
C SER A 378 34.46 3.24 59.75
N ASN A 379 33.52 2.45 60.27
CA ASN A 379 33.40 2.15 61.69
C ASN A 379 34.63 1.39 62.21
N PHE A 380 35.11 0.41 61.45
CA PHE A 380 36.31 -0.35 61.79
C PHE A 380 37.57 0.53 61.81
N LEU A 381 37.75 1.42 60.82
CA LEU A 381 38.84 2.38 60.77
C LEU A 381 38.79 3.39 61.93
N LYS A 382 37.59 3.85 62.31
CA LYS A 382 37.42 4.72 63.47
C LYS A 382 37.83 4.01 64.77
N MET A 383 37.40 2.76 64.94
CA MET A 383 37.79 1.92 66.08
C MET A 383 39.31 1.73 66.15
N ILE A 384 39.99 1.51 65.01
CA ILE A 384 41.45 1.40 64.95
C ILE A 384 42.12 2.72 65.38
N LYS A 385 41.61 3.87 64.93
CA LYS A 385 42.17 5.19 65.26
C LYS A 385 42.02 5.57 66.73
N GLU A 386 40.96 5.10 67.39
CA GLU A 386 40.66 5.40 68.79
C GLU A 386 41.32 4.41 69.77
N CYS A 387 41.95 3.34 69.27
CA CYS A 387 42.49 2.27 70.10
C CYS A 387 43.93 2.57 70.58
N ASP A 388 44.04 3.25 71.71
CA ASP A 388 45.31 3.44 72.44
C ASP A 388 45.61 2.19 73.30
N MET A 389 46.57 1.37 72.86
CA MET A 389 47.34 0.35 73.58
C MET A 389 46.77 -0.20 74.92
N ALA A 390 45.81 -1.14 74.89
CA ALA A 390 45.50 -1.98 76.05
C ALA A 390 45.05 -3.40 75.64
N LYS A 391 45.69 -4.42 76.24
CA LYS A 391 45.65 -5.86 75.95
C LYS A 391 44.30 -6.57 76.19
N GLU A 392 43.18 -5.87 76.23
CA GLU A 392 41.86 -6.44 76.62
C GLU A 392 40.78 -6.40 75.53
N MET A 393 41.07 -5.91 74.31
CA MET A 393 40.06 -5.74 73.24
C MET A 393 40.12 -6.77 72.09
N LEU A 394 40.89 -7.85 72.21
CA LEU A 394 41.02 -8.84 71.11
C LEU A 394 39.67 -9.43 70.61
N PRO A 395 38.70 -9.78 71.50
CA PRO A 395 37.43 -10.35 71.05
C PRO A 395 36.55 -9.37 70.26
N SER A 396 36.49 -8.10 70.69
CA SER A 396 35.69 -7.08 69.99
C SER A 396 36.31 -6.73 68.64
N PHE A 397 37.64 -6.74 68.54
CA PHE A 397 38.34 -6.55 67.27
C PHE A 397 38.05 -7.67 66.28
N LEU A 398 38.18 -8.93 66.70
CA LEU A 398 37.87 -10.10 65.87
C LEU A 398 36.41 -10.10 65.41
N GLN A 399 35.47 -9.79 66.31
CA GLN A 399 34.06 -9.68 65.96
C GLN A 399 33.81 -8.61 64.89
N LYS A 400 34.53 -7.47 64.96
CA LYS A 400 34.36 -6.41 63.95
C LYS A 400 34.98 -6.78 62.60
N VAL A 401 36.11 -7.49 62.60
CA VAL A 401 36.71 -8.05 61.38
C VAL A 401 35.77 -9.06 60.71
N GLU A 402 35.11 -9.93 61.50
CA GLU A 402 34.11 -10.87 60.98
C GLU A 402 32.94 -10.15 60.31
N VAL A 403 32.42 -9.08 60.92
CA VAL A 403 31.32 -8.27 60.34
C VAL A 403 31.75 -7.62 59.02
N VAL A 404 32.96 -7.07 58.93
CA VAL A 404 33.49 -6.49 57.69
C VAL A 404 33.69 -7.58 56.62
N SER A 405 34.21 -8.75 57.01
CA SER A 405 34.39 -9.88 56.09
C SER A 405 33.07 -10.41 55.55
N GLU A 406 32.03 -10.47 56.38
CA GLU A 406 30.70 -10.91 55.97
C GLU A 406 30.04 -9.90 55.03
N ALA A 407 30.10 -8.60 55.37
CA ALA A 407 29.62 -7.53 54.50
C ALA A 407 30.35 -7.52 53.14
N SER A 408 31.65 -7.82 53.13
CA SER A 408 32.44 -7.94 51.90
C SER A 408 31.96 -9.11 51.04
N ARG A 409 31.75 -10.29 51.64
CA ARG A 409 31.26 -11.48 50.94
C ARG A 409 29.87 -11.26 50.35
N GLU A 410 28.93 -10.67 51.11
CA GLU A 410 27.60 -10.34 50.61
C GLU A 410 27.65 -9.38 49.42
N THR A 411 28.51 -8.36 49.49
CA THR A 411 28.70 -7.39 48.40
C THR A 411 29.25 -8.07 47.14
N CYS A 412 30.22 -8.97 47.28
CA CYS A 412 30.75 -9.75 46.13
C CYS A 412 29.67 -10.62 45.48
N VAL A 413 28.82 -11.28 46.26
CA VAL A 413 27.70 -12.09 45.73
C VAL A 413 26.69 -11.22 44.99
N ALA A 414 26.27 -10.10 45.60
CA ALA A 414 25.31 -9.18 44.98
C ALA A 414 25.84 -8.57 43.67
N LEU A 415 27.13 -8.23 43.61
CA LEU A 415 27.78 -7.75 42.38
C LEU A 415 27.87 -8.84 41.30
N THR A 416 28.14 -10.09 41.69
CA THR A 416 28.19 -11.22 40.76
C THR A 416 26.83 -11.50 40.13
N ASP A 417 25.76 -11.51 40.93
CA ASP A 417 24.38 -11.65 40.45
C ASP A 417 24.02 -10.55 39.44
N CYS A 418 24.39 -9.31 39.76
CA CYS A 418 24.16 -8.14 38.90
C CYS A 418 24.90 -8.28 37.55
N LEU A 419 26.18 -8.67 37.56
CA LEU A 419 26.99 -8.88 36.35
C LEU A 419 26.42 -9.99 35.46
N ASN A 420 25.93 -11.08 36.05
CA ASN A 420 25.31 -12.17 35.29
C ASN A 420 24.03 -11.72 34.57
N LEU A 421 23.19 -10.91 35.22
CA LEU A 421 21.99 -10.34 34.60
C LEU A 421 22.33 -9.39 33.46
N PHE A 422 23.33 -8.51 33.63
CA PHE A 422 23.81 -7.64 32.56
C PHE A 422 24.36 -8.44 31.37
N THR A 423 25.12 -9.50 31.62
CA THR A 423 25.67 -10.37 30.57
C THR A 423 24.55 -11.06 29.77
N LYS A 424 23.50 -11.55 30.45
CA LYS A 424 22.33 -12.15 29.78
C LYS A 424 21.61 -11.11 28.90
N GLN A 425 21.39 -9.90 29.41
CA GLN A 425 20.73 -8.82 28.67
C GLN A 425 21.54 -8.36 27.46
N GLU A 426 22.87 -8.29 27.58
CA GLU A 426 23.78 -7.96 26.47
C GLU A 426 23.73 -9.04 25.37
N GLY A 427 23.67 -10.32 25.74
CA GLY A 427 23.50 -11.41 24.79
C GLY A 427 22.20 -11.33 23.98
N VAL A 428 21.07 -11.01 24.64
CA VAL A 428 19.78 -10.81 23.96
C VAL A 428 19.81 -9.59 23.04
N ARG A 429 20.38 -8.47 23.50
CA ARG A 429 20.53 -7.26 22.68
C ARG A 429 21.40 -7.48 21.45
N ASN A 430 22.54 -8.16 21.61
CA ASN A 430 23.42 -8.50 20.49
C ASN A 430 22.72 -9.40 19.47
N PHE A 431 21.94 -10.38 19.93
CA PHE A 431 21.16 -11.25 19.04
C PHE A 431 20.07 -10.49 18.27
N LYS A 432 19.30 -9.63 18.94
CA LYS A 432 18.32 -8.75 18.27
C LYS A 432 18.99 -7.81 17.26
N LEU A 433 20.15 -7.24 17.63
CA LEU A 433 20.93 -6.38 16.73
C LEU A 433 21.43 -7.14 15.50
N GLU A 434 21.92 -8.37 15.66
CA GLU A 434 22.35 -9.22 14.54
C GLU A 434 21.18 -9.55 13.60
N GLN A 435 20.00 -9.88 14.14
CA GLN A 435 18.79 -10.11 13.33
C GLN A 435 18.39 -8.86 12.53
N GLU A 436 18.39 -7.69 13.18
CA GLU A 436 17.99 -6.43 12.55
C GLU A 436 19.02 -5.97 11.50
N GLN A 437 20.31 -6.20 11.76
CA GLN A 437 21.38 -5.94 10.78
C GLN A 437 21.24 -6.82 9.55
N GLU A 438 20.92 -8.11 9.73
CA GLU A 438 20.75 -9.02 8.59
C GLU A 438 19.45 -8.72 7.82
N LYS A 439 18.35 -8.40 8.51
CA LYS A 439 17.11 -7.91 7.90
C LYS A 439 17.39 -6.66 7.05
N ASN A 440 18.09 -5.67 7.59
CA ASN A 440 18.48 -4.46 6.87
C ASN A 440 19.41 -4.74 5.68
N LYS A 441 20.34 -5.69 5.81
CA LYS A 441 21.23 -6.09 4.71
C LYS A 441 20.43 -6.71 3.56
N ILE A 442 19.52 -7.64 3.86
CA ILE A 442 18.64 -8.28 2.87
C ILE A 442 17.73 -7.24 2.19
N LEU A 443 17.12 -6.33 2.96
CA LEU A 443 16.31 -5.24 2.43
C LEU A 443 17.13 -4.31 1.52
N SER A 444 18.34 -3.94 1.93
CA SER A 444 19.22 -3.06 1.15
C SER A 444 19.63 -3.71 -0.18
N GLU A 445 19.98 -4.99 -0.18
CA GLU A 445 20.34 -5.74 -1.39
C GLU A 445 19.14 -5.98 -2.33
N ALA A 446 17.95 -6.25 -1.77
CA ALA A 446 16.71 -6.38 -2.54
C ALA A 446 16.34 -5.07 -3.23
N LEU A 447 16.49 -3.97 -2.51
CA LEU A 447 16.20 -2.63 -3.00
C LEU A 447 17.22 -2.18 -4.07
N GLU A 448 18.50 -2.54 -3.92
CA GLU A 448 19.53 -2.33 -4.95
C GLU A 448 19.22 -3.15 -6.23
N THR A 449 18.77 -4.40 -6.09
CA THR A 449 18.37 -5.25 -7.22
C THR A 449 17.21 -4.63 -7.99
N LEU A 450 16.16 -4.18 -7.28
CA LEU A 450 15.04 -3.42 -7.83
C LEU A 450 15.50 -2.14 -8.53
N ALA A 451 16.47 -1.42 -7.96
CA ALA A 451 17.05 -0.22 -8.56
C ALA A 451 17.72 -0.52 -9.91
N THR A 452 18.44 -1.65 -9.97
CA THR A 452 19.20 -2.07 -11.15
C THR A 452 18.26 -2.48 -12.27
N GLU A 453 17.26 -3.32 -11.95
CA GLU A 453 16.23 -3.74 -12.91
C GLU A 453 15.43 -2.56 -13.45
N HIS A 454 15.07 -1.60 -12.59
CA HIS A 454 14.41 -0.38 -13.05
C HIS A 454 15.31 0.52 -13.89
N HIS A 455 16.62 0.59 -13.59
CA HIS A 455 17.55 1.35 -14.43
C HIS A 455 17.69 0.73 -15.83
N GLU A 456 17.77 -0.59 -15.89
CA GLU A 456 17.73 -1.33 -17.16
C GLU A 456 16.39 -1.11 -17.89
N LEU A 457 15.28 -1.09 -17.16
CA LEU A 457 13.95 -0.78 -17.70
C LEU A 457 13.89 0.64 -18.27
N GLU A 458 14.37 1.66 -17.54
CA GLU A 458 14.44 3.05 -18.00
C GLU A 458 15.31 3.19 -19.26
N GLN A 459 16.46 2.54 -19.32
CA GLN A 459 17.30 2.54 -20.52
C GLN A 459 16.62 1.86 -21.70
N SER A 460 15.80 0.83 -21.44
CA SER A 460 14.99 0.17 -22.48
C SER A 460 13.80 1.02 -22.93
N LEU A 461 13.14 1.75 -22.02
CA LEU A 461 12.02 2.68 -22.26
C LEU A 461 12.41 3.82 -23.21
N VAL A 462 13.65 4.33 -23.12
CA VAL A 462 14.20 5.32 -24.06
C VAL A 462 14.38 4.76 -25.49
N LYS A 463 14.20 3.44 -25.70
CA LYS A 463 14.30 2.75 -27.00
C LYS A 463 13.14 1.80 -27.35
N GLY A 464 12.06 1.73 -26.58
CA GLY A 464 10.90 0.88 -26.88
C GLY A 464 10.31 0.21 -25.64
N SER A 465 9.00 0.41 -25.46
CA SER A 465 8.12 0.17 -24.30
C SER A 465 8.22 -1.17 -23.56
N PRO A 466 8.11 -1.20 -22.21
CA PRO A 466 7.99 -2.42 -21.41
C PRO A 466 6.84 -2.42 -20.36
N PRO A 467 6.35 -3.63 -19.98
CA PRO A 467 4.99 -3.95 -19.53
C PRO A 467 4.73 -3.93 -18.00
N ALA A 468 3.45 -4.10 -17.66
CA ALA A 468 2.79 -3.91 -16.37
C ALA A 468 2.93 -5.00 -15.26
N SER A 469 3.04 -4.48 -14.02
CA SER A 469 2.47 -4.84 -12.70
C SER A 469 2.43 -6.28 -12.17
N ILE A 470 3.09 -6.49 -11.01
CA ILE A 470 2.62 -7.28 -9.85
C ILE A 470 3.23 -6.59 -8.60
N LEU A 471 2.47 -6.32 -7.54
CA LEU A 471 2.85 -6.54 -6.12
C LEU A 471 1.81 -5.95 -5.13
N SER A 472 1.71 -6.68 -4.03
CA SER A 472 0.70 -6.74 -2.97
C SER A 472 0.67 -5.55 -2.01
N GLU A 473 -0.43 -5.49 -1.26
CA GLU A 473 -0.79 -4.50 -0.24
C GLU A 473 0.25 -4.40 0.90
N ASP A 474 0.87 -3.23 1.06
CA ASP A 474 1.47 -2.78 2.32
C ASP A 474 1.08 -1.30 2.56
N GLU A 475 0.55 -1.03 3.75
CA GLU A 475 0.05 0.28 4.17
C GLU A 475 1.20 1.30 4.30
N PHE A 476 1.34 2.17 3.30
CA PHE A 476 2.33 3.26 3.29
C PHE A 476 1.92 4.39 4.24
N TYR A 477 2.43 4.36 5.48
CA TYR A 477 2.34 5.46 6.44
C TYR A 477 3.64 6.29 6.44
N ASP A 478 3.56 7.56 6.02
CA ASP A 478 4.59 8.55 6.33
C ASP A 478 4.56 8.81 7.86
N ALA A 479 5.64 8.42 8.56
CA ALA A 479 5.97 8.63 9.97
C ALA A 479 5.45 7.60 11.02
N LEU A 480 6.10 6.44 11.10
CA LEU A 480 6.22 5.68 12.36
C LEU A 480 7.55 6.03 13.03
N SER A 481 7.47 6.54 14.27
CA SER A 481 8.62 6.82 15.13
C SER A 481 8.74 5.70 16.15
N ASP A 482 9.65 4.75 15.93
CA ASP A 482 10.13 3.89 17.01
C ASP A 482 11.17 4.62 17.86
N SER A 483 10.96 4.55 19.16
CA SER A 483 11.78 5.16 20.18
C SER A 483 12.66 4.10 20.82
N GLU A 484 13.93 3.97 20.43
CA GLU A 484 15.03 3.53 21.29
C GLU A 484 16.38 4.14 20.85
N SER A 485 17.38 3.98 21.70
CA SER A 485 18.43 4.92 22.08
C SER A 485 19.76 4.90 21.30
N GLU A 486 20.37 6.08 21.26
CA GLU A 486 21.82 6.41 21.32
C GLU A 486 22.80 6.11 20.15
N ARG A 487 23.45 7.21 19.74
CA ARG A 487 24.88 7.41 19.47
C ARG A 487 25.59 6.35 18.62
N SER A 488 25.90 6.72 17.38
CA SER A 488 27.26 6.81 16.81
C SER A 488 27.21 7.07 15.30
N LEU A 489 28.27 7.65 14.76
CA LEU A 489 28.61 7.78 13.33
C LEU A 489 28.19 9.09 12.63
N SER A 490 28.82 10.16 13.11
CA SER A 490 29.47 11.13 12.23
C SER A 490 30.38 10.42 11.22
N ARG A 491 30.06 10.46 9.91
CA ARG A 491 30.99 10.46 8.75
C ARG A 491 30.21 10.23 7.45
N LEU A 492 29.78 11.29 6.77
CA LEU A 492 29.66 11.38 5.30
C LEU A 492 29.16 12.79 4.91
N GLU A 493 30.06 13.77 5.05
CA GLU A 493 30.06 14.99 4.24
C GLU A 493 30.86 14.70 2.96
N ALA A 494 30.27 14.89 1.79
CA ALA A 494 30.93 15.43 0.58
C ALA A 494 29.94 15.51 -0.60
N VAL A 495 30.10 16.57 -1.39
CA VAL A 495 29.45 16.86 -2.69
C VAL A 495 28.06 17.52 -2.52
N THR A 496 27.94 18.83 -2.32
CA THR A 496 28.27 19.87 -3.32
C THR A 496 28.54 21.25 -2.67
N ALA A 497 29.74 21.78 -2.84
CA ALA A 497 30.01 23.22 -2.67
C ALA A 497 31.06 23.65 -3.71
N ARG A 498 30.68 24.56 -4.62
CA ARG A 498 31.55 25.47 -5.41
C ARG A 498 30.68 26.67 -5.78
N SER A 499 30.71 27.74 -4.98
CA SER A 499 31.63 28.91 -5.09
C SER A 499 31.06 30.01 -5.99
N PHE A 500 30.73 31.17 -5.43
CA PHE A 500 31.32 32.49 -5.73
C PHE A 500 30.53 33.59 -4.99
N GLU A 501 31.18 34.22 -4.01
CA GLU A 501 30.80 35.51 -3.41
C GLU A 501 31.39 36.65 -4.25
N GLU A 502 30.68 37.77 -4.36
CA GLU A 502 31.30 39.10 -4.45
C GLU A 502 30.32 40.19 -3.96
N GLU A 503 30.85 41.08 -3.11
CA GLU A 503 30.20 42.16 -2.38
C GLU A 503 29.90 43.41 -3.23
N GLY A 504 28.99 44.28 -2.75
CA GLY A 504 28.84 45.64 -3.26
C GLY A 504 27.71 46.45 -2.61
N GLU A 505 28.07 47.30 -1.65
CA GLU A 505 27.23 48.26 -0.91
C GLU A 505 26.61 49.37 -1.80
N HIS A 506 25.43 49.91 -1.43
CA HIS A 506 25.27 51.33 -1.02
C HIS A 506 23.82 51.78 -0.72
N LEU A 507 23.78 52.72 0.25
CA LEU A 507 22.71 53.47 0.90
C LEU A 507 21.59 54.11 0.03
N GLY A 508 20.40 54.26 0.65
CA GLY A 508 19.92 55.62 0.98
C GLY A 508 18.47 56.06 0.64
N SER A 509 17.67 56.16 1.71
CA SER A 509 16.77 57.30 2.04
C SER A 509 15.41 57.53 1.35
N ARG A 510 14.34 57.17 2.09
CA ARG A 510 13.27 58.03 2.67
C ARG A 510 12.56 59.09 1.77
N LYS A 511 11.21 59.06 1.73
CA LYS A 511 10.31 60.19 2.14
C LYS A 511 8.79 59.88 2.14
N HIS A 512 8.15 60.40 3.18
CA HIS A 512 6.72 60.46 3.55
C HIS A 512 5.83 61.39 2.69
N ARG A 513 4.50 61.17 2.73
CA ARG A 513 3.39 62.12 3.08
C ARG A 513 2.03 61.41 2.87
N MET A 514 1.20 61.11 3.89
CA MET A 514 0.26 61.94 4.71
C MET A 514 -0.88 62.62 3.93
N SER A 515 -2.12 62.14 4.15
CA SER A 515 -3.28 62.98 4.56
C SER A 515 -4.50 62.10 4.90
N GLU A 516 -5.00 62.26 6.13
CA GLU A 516 -6.26 61.74 6.67
C GLU A 516 -7.47 62.54 6.17
N GLU A 517 -8.67 61.93 6.15
CA GLU A 517 -9.91 62.63 6.55
C GLU A 517 -11.02 61.64 6.99
N LYS A 518 -11.76 62.07 8.01
CA LYS A 518 -12.80 61.40 8.81
C LYS A 518 -14.14 61.27 8.05
N ASP A 519 -14.98 60.26 8.34
CA ASP A 519 -16.22 60.47 9.11
C ASP A 519 -17.02 59.19 9.49
N CYS A 520 -17.51 59.24 10.75
CA CYS A 520 -18.68 58.67 11.43
C CYS A 520 -19.40 57.35 11.03
N GLY A 521 -19.43 56.39 11.99
CA GLY A 521 -20.65 56.03 12.73
C GLY A 521 -21.43 54.74 12.37
N GLY A 522 -21.43 53.75 13.30
CA GLY A 522 -22.56 52.85 13.55
C GLY A 522 -22.34 51.34 13.42
N GLY A 523 -22.34 50.64 14.57
CA GLY A 523 -22.94 49.30 14.80
C GLY A 523 -22.53 48.07 13.97
N ASP A 524 -21.94 47.10 14.68
CA ASP A 524 -22.22 45.65 14.59
C ASP A 524 -21.49 44.77 13.54
N ALA A 525 -21.01 43.62 14.06
CA ALA A 525 -20.24 42.51 13.46
C ALA A 525 -18.72 42.73 13.23
N LEU A 526 -17.91 42.01 14.01
CA LEU A 526 -16.44 41.91 13.89
C LEU A 526 -16.04 41.33 12.52
N SER A 527 -15.89 42.18 11.51
CA SER A 527 -15.31 41.81 10.21
C SER A 527 -13.79 41.68 10.32
N ASN A 528 -13.18 40.63 9.76
CA ASN A 528 -11.73 40.41 9.76
C ASN A 528 -10.95 41.34 8.79
N GLY A 529 -11.43 42.56 8.51
CA GLY A 529 -10.66 43.62 7.84
C GLY A 529 -10.44 43.52 6.32
N ILE A 530 -10.63 42.37 5.66
CA ILE A 530 -10.27 42.21 4.23
C ILE A 530 -11.40 42.63 3.29
N LYS A 531 -11.22 43.75 2.57
CA LYS A 531 -12.14 44.21 1.50
C LYS A 531 -11.70 43.83 0.08
N LYS A 532 -10.57 43.12 -0.10
CA LYS A 532 -10.10 42.64 -1.41
C LYS A 532 -9.14 41.46 -1.25
N HIS A 533 -9.55 40.28 -1.70
CA HIS A 533 -8.74 39.05 -1.63
C HIS A 533 -7.67 38.99 -2.72
N ARG A 534 -6.56 38.28 -2.48
CA ARG A 534 -5.55 37.99 -3.50
C ARG A 534 -6.10 37.11 -4.64
N THR A 535 -5.56 37.31 -5.83
CA THR A 535 -5.92 36.58 -7.06
C THR A 535 -4.77 35.75 -7.63
N SER A 536 -3.62 35.73 -6.93
CA SER A 536 -2.43 34.96 -7.27
C SER A 536 -1.62 34.69 -5.99
N LEU A 537 -0.83 33.62 -5.99
CA LEU A 537 0.18 33.41 -4.95
C LEU A 537 1.40 34.34 -5.21
N PRO A 538 2.27 34.56 -4.20
CA PRO A 538 3.48 35.38 -4.33
C PRO A 538 4.50 34.81 -5.32
N SER A 539 4.55 33.48 -5.48
CA SER A 539 5.48 32.79 -6.37
C SER A 539 4.77 31.69 -7.17
N PRO A 540 5.11 31.46 -8.46
CA PRO A 540 4.58 30.35 -9.23
C PRO A 540 5.08 29.00 -8.69
N MET A 541 4.38 27.92 -9.01
CA MET A 541 4.83 26.57 -8.72
C MET A 541 6.12 26.25 -9.49
N PHE A 542 7.01 25.46 -8.88
CA PHE A 542 8.18 24.91 -9.56
C PHE A 542 7.75 23.82 -10.56
N SER A 543 8.58 23.60 -11.58
CA SER A 543 8.38 22.53 -12.55
C SER A 543 8.55 21.17 -11.85
N ARG A 544 7.48 20.37 -11.80
CA ARG A 544 7.52 18.99 -11.29
C ARG A 544 8.12 17.99 -12.28
N ASN A 545 8.34 18.42 -13.52
CA ASN A 545 8.73 17.52 -14.61
C ASN A 545 10.11 16.88 -14.42
N ASP A 546 10.91 17.41 -13.50
CA ASP A 546 12.27 16.90 -13.21
C ASP A 546 12.30 15.90 -12.04
N PHE A 547 11.17 15.64 -11.37
CA PHE A 547 11.08 14.77 -10.19
C PHE A 547 9.93 13.77 -10.28
N SER A 548 10.24 12.49 -10.43
CA SER A 548 9.28 11.40 -10.19
C SER A 548 9.35 10.95 -8.73
N ILE A 549 8.25 10.45 -8.16
CA ILE A 549 8.29 9.77 -6.85
C ILE A 549 9.31 8.63 -6.91
N TRP A 550 9.42 7.97 -8.06
CA TRP A 550 10.47 6.99 -8.33
C TRP A 550 11.90 7.54 -8.13
N SER A 551 12.21 8.77 -8.55
CA SER A 551 13.54 9.36 -8.34
C SER A 551 13.91 9.54 -6.86
N ILE A 552 12.90 9.68 -5.99
CA ILE A 552 13.08 9.76 -4.53
C ILE A 552 13.15 8.38 -3.93
N LEU A 553 12.23 7.48 -4.29
CA LEU A 553 12.30 6.08 -3.90
C LEU A 553 13.68 5.50 -4.25
N ARG A 554 14.24 5.85 -5.43
CA ARG A 554 15.59 5.52 -5.89
C ARG A 554 16.70 6.13 -5.03
N LYS A 555 16.56 7.39 -4.59
CA LYS A 555 17.55 8.06 -3.72
C LYS A 555 17.50 7.57 -2.28
N CYS A 556 16.37 7.02 -1.86
CA CYS A 556 16.18 6.45 -0.54
C CYS A 556 16.47 4.94 -0.50
N ILE A 557 17.03 4.38 -1.58
CA ILE A 557 17.46 2.98 -1.62
C ILE A 557 18.62 2.77 -0.64
N GLY A 558 18.39 1.97 0.40
CA GLY A 558 19.31 1.73 1.52
C GLY A 558 19.01 2.58 2.77
N MET A 559 17.95 3.39 2.74
CA MET A 559 17.40 4.09 3.90
C MET A 559 16.10 3.39 4.34
N GLU A 560 15.83 3.31 5.64
CA GLU A 560 14.52 2.83 6.14
C GLU A 560 13.39 3.66 5.50
N LEU A 561 12.44 3.00 4.83
CA LEU A 561 11.30 3.63 4.15
C LEU A 561 10.49 4.54 5.09
N SER A 562 10.48 4.23 6.40
CA SER A 562 9.82 5.02 7.45
C SER A 562 10.45 6.39 7.73
N LYS A 563 11.68 6.65 7.26
CA LYS A 563 12.43 7.91 7.50
C LYS A 563 12.30 8.93 6.37
N ILE A 564 11.60 8.61 5.29
CA ILE A 564 11.52 9.48 4.11
C ILE A 564 10.42 10.51 4.34
N THR A 565 10.81 11.74 4.70
CA THR A 565 9.89 12.88 4.59
C THR A 565 9.65 13.16 3.11
N MET A 566 8.39 13.06 2.67
CA MET A 566 8.01 13.45 1.32
C MET A 566 8.57 14.85 1.03
N PRO A 567 9.42 15.02 0.01
CA PRO A 567 10.02 16.32 -0.28
C PRO A 567 8.95 17.37 -0.51
N VAL A 568 9.22 18.60 -0.06
CA VAL A 568 8.28 19.74 -0.18
C VAL A 568 7.83 19.96 -1.63
N ILE A 569 8.63 19.56 -2.60
CA ILE A 569 8.29 19.63 -4.03
C ILE A 569 7.07 18.75 -4.46
N PHE A 570 6.62 17.79 -3.66
CA PHE A 570 5.37 17.07 -3.92
C PHE A 570 4.17 17.74 -3.28
N ASN A 571 4.42 18.70 -2.39
CA ASN A 571 3.37 19.42 -1.71
C ASN A 571 2.73 20.47 -2.63
N GLU A 572 1.60 20.98 -2.17
CA GLU A 572 1.08 22.30 -2.54
C GLU A 572 1.08 23.17 -1.28
N PRO A 573 1.13 24.51 -1.41
CA PRO A 573 1.25 25.42 -0.26
C PRO A 573 -0.09 25.61 0.49
N LEU A 574 -0.75 24.52 0.85
CA LEU A 574 -1.95 24.47 1.68
C LEU A 574 -1.86 23.32 2.68
N SER A 575 -2.37 23.54 3.88
CA SER A 575 -2.62 22.48 4.87
C SER A 575 -3.81 21.62 4.43
N PHE A 576 -3.87 20.36 4.90
CA PHE A 576 -5.06 19.53 4.66
C PHE A 576 -6.34 20.16 5.27
N LEU A 577 -6.23 20.94 6.35
CA LEU A 577 -7.35 21.71 6.91
C LEU A 577 -7.91 22.74 5.92
N GLN A 578 -7.02 23.41 5.19
CA GLN A 578 -7.39 24.34 4.11
C GLN A 578 -8.01 23.58 2.93
N ARG A 579 -7.45 22.42 2.54
CA ARG A 579 -8.03 21.57 1.49
C ARG A 579 -9.45 21.13 1.82
N LEU A 580 -9.75 20.81 3.08
CA LEU A 580 -11.11 20.49 3.53
C LEU A 580 -12.04 21.71 3.50
N THR A 581 -11.51 22.91 3.76
CA THR A 581 -12.28 24.16 3.71
C THR A 581 -12.78 24.49 2.29
N GLU A 582 -12.15 23.94 1.24
CA GLU A 582 -12.64 24.03 -0.14
C GLU A 582 -14.05 23.44 -0.33
N TYR A 583 -14.55 22.61 0.60
CA TYR A 583 -15.95 22.18 0.60
C TYR A 583 -16.93 23.36 0.60
N MET A 584 -16.52 24.51 1.15
CA MET A 584 -17.33 25.72 1.26
C MET A 584 -17.23 26.65 0.05
N GLU A 585 -16.60 26.25 -1.06
CA GLU A 585 -16.49 27.10 -2.26
C GLU A 585 -17.86 27.48 -2.83
N HIS A 586 -18.84 26.58 -2.74
CA HIS A 586 -20.18 26.75 -3.31
C HIS A 586 -21.28 26.84 -2.24
N THR A 587 -20.99 27.47 -1.10
CA THR A 587 -21.93 27.67 0.03
C THR A 587 -23.26 28.32 -0.36
N TYR A 588 -23.30 29.11 -1.44
CA TYR A 588 -24.56 29.68 -1.97
C TYR A 588 -25.63 28.63 -2.27
N LEU A 589 -25.25 27.37 -2.53
CA LEU A 589 -26.18 26.26 -2.69
C LEU A 589 -26.90 25.91 -1.39
N ILE A 590 -26.23 26.05 -0.25
CA ILE A 590 -26.82 25.85 1.08
C ILE A 590 -27.79 26.99 1.40
N HIS A 591 -27.39 28.25 1.18
CA HIS A 591 -28.28 29.40 1.33
C HIS A 591 -29.54 29.27 0.45
N LYS A 592 -29.36 28.83 -0.81
CA LYS A 592 -30.47 28.51 -1.69
C LYS A 592 -31.34 27.41 -1.10
N ALA A 593 -30.77 26.32 -0.59
CA ALA A 593 -31.53 25.26 0.07
C ALA A 593 -32.35 25.80 1.27
N SER A 594 -31.77 26.66 2.12
CA SER A 594 -32.51 27.23 3.25
C SER A 594 -33.69 28.11 2.79
N SER A 595 -33.57 28.80 1.66
CA SER A 595 -34.66 29.65 1.14
C SER A 595 -35.85 28.90 0.52
N LEU A 596 -35.71 27.60 0.23
CA LEU A 596 -36.71 26.81 -0.50
C LEU A 596 -37.69 26.12 0.47
N SER A 597 -38.97 26.10 0.11
CA SER A 597 -40.03 25.51 0.92
C SER A 597 -40.23 24.00 0.67
N ASP A 598 -40.01 23.52 -0.55
CA ASP A 598 -40.12 22.11 -0.93
C ASP A 598 -38.87 21.31 -0.45
N PRO A 599 -39.03 20.29 0.42
CA PRO A 599 -37.93 19.42 0.86
C PRO A 599 -37.20 18.73 -0.30
N VAL A 600 -37.86 18.45 -1.42
CA VAL A 600 -37.26 17.79 -2.58
C VAL A 600 -36.33 18.74 -3.32
N GLU A 601 -36.73 20.00 -3.48
CA GLU A 601 -35.87 21.05 -4.04
C GLU A 601 -34.69 21.35 -3.10
N ARG A 602 -34.91 21.33 -1.77
CA ARG A 602 -33.81 21.38 -0.79
C ARG A 602 -32.82 20.24 -0.98
N MET A 603 -33.30 19.01 -1.11
CA MET A 603 -32.46 17.84 -1.36
C MET A 603 -31.67 17.95 -2.68
N GLN A 604 -32.25 18.54 -3.74
CA GLN A 604 -31.51 18.83 -4.98
C GLN A 604 -30.35 19.80 -4.73
N CYS A 605 -30.57 20.88 -3.98
CA CYS A 605 -29.52 21.83 -3.61
C CYS A 605 -28.44 21.19 -2.73
N VAL A 606 -28.82 20.39 -1.73
CA VAL A 606 -27.87 19.66 -0.87
C VAL A 606 -27.06 18.64 -1.68
N ALA A 607 -27.68 17.91 -2.61
CA ALA A 607 -26.98 17.01 -3.52
C ALA A 607 -25.99 17.74 -4.42
N ALA A 608 -26.38 18.90 -4.95
CA ALA A 608 -25.49 19.76 -5.72
C ALA A 608 -24.31 20.27 -4.88
N PHE A 609 -24.56 20.65 -3.62
CA PHE A 609 -23.51 21.07 -2.69
C PHE A 609 -22.52 19.93 -2.43
N ALA A 610 -23.00 18.72 -2.12
CA ALA A 610 -22.15 17.55 -1.89
C ALA A 610 -21.24 17.21 -3.09
N VAL A 611 -21.77 17.31 -4.33
CA VAL A 611 -20.95 17.14 -5.55
C VAL A 611 -19.95 18.28 -5.72
N SER A 612 -20.37 19.52 -5.48
CA SER A 612 -19.53 20.71 -5.65
C SER A 612 -18.37 20.78 -4.64
N ALA A 613 -18.55 20.23 -3.44
CA ALA A 613 -17.55 20.24 -2.37
C ALA A 613 -16.27 19.49 -2.79
N VAL A 614 -16.41 18.47 -3.65
CA VAL A 614 -15.28 17.67 -4.14
C VAL A 614 -14.85 18.03 -5.56
N ALA A 615 -15.34 19.13 -6.12
CA ALA A 615 -15.10 19.51 -7.52
C ALA A 615 -13.70 20.07 -7.77
N SER A 616 -13.10 20.76 -6.79
CA SER A 616 -11.82 21.46 -6.94
C SER A 616 -10.61 20.52 -7.15
N GLN A 617 -10.79 19.22 -6.91
CA GLN A 617 -9.73 18.20 -6.86
C GLN A 617 -9.11 17.88 -8.23
N TRP A 618 -9.80 18.15 -9.34
CA TRP A 618 -9.30 17.85 -10.68
C TRP A 618 -7.93 18.50 -10.94
N GLU A 619 -6.92 17.79 -11.44
CA GLU A 619 -5.53 18.30 -11.63
C GLU A 619 -4.79 18.83 -10.37
N ARG A 620 -5.38 18.76 -9.18
CA ARG A 620 -4.75 19.14 -7.90
C ARG A 620 -3.91 18.00 -7.34
N THR A 621 -2.88 17.61 -8.09
CA THR A 621 -2.01 16.45 -7.78
C THR A 621 -0.98 16.73 -6.68
N GLY A 622 -0.89 17.97 -6.17
CA GLY A 622 -0.06 18.29 -5.01
C GLY A 622 -0.66 17.74 -3.72
N LYS A 623 0.18 17.11 -2.90
CA LYS A 623 -0.21 16.67 -1.55
C LYS A 623 -0.33 17.92 -0.65
N PRO A 624 -1.47 18.22 -0.03
CA PRO A 624 -1.50 19.26 0.99
C PRO A 624 -0.59 18.88 2.17
N PHE A 625 -0.08 19.84 2.92
CA PHE A 625 0.74 19.56 4.09
C PHE A 625 -0.08 18.78 5.12
N ASN A 626 0.51 17.74 5.68
CA ASN A 626 -0.06 17.01 6.80
C ASN A 626 -0.14 17.98 8.01
N PRO A 627 -1.33 18.26 8.55
CA PRO A 627 -1.47 19.19 9.67
C PRO A 627 -0.77 18.63 10.92
N LEU A 628 -0.18 19.54 11.71
CA LEU A 628 0.38 19.17 13.01
C LEU A 628 -0.75 18.89 14.01
N LEU A 629 -0.52 18.05 15.02
CA LEU A 629 -1.52 17.80 16.07
C LEU A 629 -1.82 19.10 16.83
N GLY A 630 -3.09 19.51 16.84
CA GLY A 630 -3.52 20.80 17.41
C GLY A 630 -3.39 22.00 16.49
N GLU A 631 -2.97 21.79 15.24
CA GLU A 631 -3.08 22.80 14.19
C GLU A 631 -4.55 23.16 13.99
N THR A 632 -4.81 24.45 13.84
CA THR A 632 -6.14 24.99 13.57
C THR A 632 -6.16 25.73 12.25
N TYR A 633 -7.35 25.91 11.68
CA TYR A 633 -7.53 26.82 10.56
C TYR A 633 -8.92 27.44 10.60
N GLU A 634 -8.98 28.78 10.52
CA GLU A 634 -10.24 29.50 10.37
C GLU A 634 -10.42 30.14 8.99
N LEU A 635 -11.67 30.29 8.55
CA LEU A 635 -12.04 31.09 7.39
C LEU A 635 -13.35 31.81 7.67
N VAL A 636 -13.36 33.12 7.49
CA VAL A 636 -14.58 33.95 7.49
C VAL A 636 -14.75 34.54 6.09
N ARG A 637 -15.90 34.32 5.47
CA ARG A 637 -16.24 34.84 4.14
C ARG A 637 -17.57 35.55 4.19
N ASP A 638 -17.52 36.84 4.52
CA ASP A 638 -18.71 37.71 4.60
C ASP A 638 -19.47 37.74 3.26
N ASP A 639 -18.74 37.74 2.15
CA ASP A 639 -19.30 37.74 0.79
C ASP A 639 -20.03 36.44 0.43
N LEU A 640 -19.64 35.32 1.05
CA LEU A 640 -20.27 34.00 0.89
C LEU A 640 -21.16 33.62 2.07
N GLY A 641 -21.29 34.47 3.09
CA GLY A 641 -22.22 34.28 4.21
C GLY A 641 -21.86 33.16 5.19
N PHE A 642 -20.58 32.79 5.38
CA PHE A 642 -20.22 31.77 6.37
C PHE A 642 -18.92 32.05 7.14
N ARG A 643 -18.77 31.37 8.28
CA ARG A 643 -17.51 31.20 9.01
C ARG A 643 -17.22 29.72 9.26
N LEU A 644 -15.96 29.32 9.25
CA LEU A 644 -15.50 27.94 9.44
C LEU A 644 -14.30 27.89 10.39
N ILE A 645 -14.29 26.89 11.26
CA ILE A 645 -13.15 26.49 12.09
C ILE A 645 -12.85 25.00 11.87
N SER A 646 -11.57 24.64 11.82
CA SER A 646 -11.09 23.27 11.80
C SER A 646 -9.89 23.05 12.73
N GLU A 647 -9.74 21.83 13.23
CA GLU A 647 -8.64 21.40 14.11
C GLU A 647 -8.15 20.01 13.71
N GLN A 648 -6.84 19.80 13.73
CA GLN A 648 -6.24 18.47 13.66
C GLN A 648 -6.34 17.78 15.03
N VAL A 649 -7.44 17.06 15.23
CA VAL A 649 -7.82 16.45 16.52
C VAL A 649 -7.02 15.19 16.84
N SER A 650 -6.52 14.49 15.83
CA SER A 650 -5.68 13.30 15.98
C SER A 650 -4.63 13.20 14.87
N HIS A 651 -3.49 12.57 15.17
CA HIS A 651 -2.43 12.28 14.20
C HIS A 651 -2.25 10.78 13.91
N HIS A 652 -2.70 9.90 14.82
CA HIS A 652 -2.65 8.43 14.65
C HIS A 652 -3.98 7.81 15.09
N PRO A 653 -4.96 7.64 14.18
CA PRO A 653 -4.95 8.03 12.76
C PRO A 653 -5.07 9.55 12.56
N PRO A 654 -4.68 10.10 11.39
CA PRO A 654 -4.81 11.53 11.10
C PRO A 654 -6.27 11.91 10.87
N ILE A 655 -6.89 12.56 11.86
CA ILE A 655 -8.29 13.02 11.80
C ILE A 655 -8.32 14.55 11.86
N SER A 656 -8.98 15.16 10.88
CA SER A 656 -9.25 16.60 10.83
C SER A 656 -10.73 16.84 11.05
N ALA A 657 -11.09 17.60 12.08
CA ALA A 657 -12.47 17.99 12.36
C ALA A 657 -12.73 19.41 11.86
N PHE A 658 -13.94 19.69 11.36
CA PHE A 658 -14.34 21.02 10.90
C PHE A 658 -15.78 21.33 11.29
N HIS A 659 -16.07 22.63 11.46
CA HIS A 659 -17.39 23.16 11.78
C HIS A 659 -17.56 24.53 11.13
N ALA A 660 -18.62 24.66 10.32
CA ALA A 660 -18.98 25.88 9.61
C ALA A 660 -20.41 26.31 9.94
N GLU A 661 -20.61 27.62 9.99
CA GLU A 661 -21.87 28.24 10.38
C GLU A 661 -22.20 29.34 9.36
N GLY A 662 -23.45 29.38 8.91
CA GLY A 662 -23.98 30.51 8.14
C GLY A 662 -24.02 31.76 9.02
N LEU A 663 -23.55 32.89 8.51
CA LEU A 663 -23.51 34.16 9.28
C LEU A 663 -24.91 34.66 9.67
N ASN A 664 -25.93 34.27 8.91
CA ASN A 664 -27.34 34.55 9.19
C ASN A 664 -28.03 33.43 10.00
N ASN A 665 -27.26 32.46 10.52
CA ASN A 665 -27.75 31.32 11.28
C ASN A 665 -28.81 30.50 10.54
N ASP A 666 -28.62 30.32 9.23
CA ASP A 666 -29.48 29.54 8.35
C ASP A 666 -29.02 28.08 8.23
N PHE A 667 -27.72 27.82 8.35
CA PHE A 667 -27.17 26.47 8.32
C PHE A 667 -25.99 26.24 9.28
N ILE A 668 -25.74 24.97 9.61
CA ILE A 668 -24.51 24.47 10.22
C ILE A 668 -23.99 23.31 9.36
N PHE A 669 -22.70 23.29 9.07
CA PHE A 669 -22.05 22.25 8.28
C PHE A 669 -20.80 21.74 8.99
N HIS A 670 -20.77 20.47 9.39
CA HIS A 670 -19.68 19.92 10.18
C HIS A 670 -19.36 18.47 9.81
N GLY A 671 -18.19 18.00 10.25
CA GLY A 671 -17.78 16.63 10.08
C GLY A 671 -16.32 16.40 10.50
N SER A 672 -15.88 15.16 10.39
CA SER A 672 -14.50 14.76 10.65
C SER A 672 -14.02 13.81 9.56
N ILE A 673 -12.82 14.07 9.01
CA ILE A 673 -12.26 13.30 7.89
C ILE A 673 -10.97 12.61 8.32
N TYR A 674 -10.93 11.29 8.10
CA TYR A 674 -9.74 10.45 8.09
C TYR A 674 -9.49 9.94 6.66
N PRO A 675 -8.51 10.48 5.92
CA PRO A 675 -8.17 9.99 4.59
C PRO A 675 -7.39 8.68 4.70
N LYS A 676 -8.06 7.52 4.67
CA LYS A 676 -7.38 6.22 4.68
C LYS A 676 -6.75 5.95 3.31
N LEU A 677 -5.43 5.78 3.26
CA LEU A 677 -4.70 5.49 2.03
C LEU A 677 -4.60 3.99 1.75
N LYS A 678 -4.65 3.60 0.47
CA LYS A 678 -4.33 2.26 -0.06
C LYS A 678 -3.55 2.39 -1.36
N PHE A 679 -2.50 1.59 -1.52
CA PHE A 679 -1.68 1.58 -2.74
C PHE A 679 -2.03 0.37 -3.62
N TRP A 680 -2.30 0.61 -4.90
CA TRP A 680 -2.72 -0.38 -5.89
C TRP A 680 -1.72 -0.52 -7.04
N GLY A 681 -0.41 -0.49 -6.73
CA GLY A 681 0.67 -0.60 -7.71
C GLY A 681 0.90 0.68 -8.51
N LYS A 682 0.00 1.04 -9.43
CA LYS A 682 0.14 2.27 -10.25
C LYS A 682 -0.67 3.46 -9.70
N SER A 683 -1.53 3.24 -8.72
CA SER A 683 -2.46 4.25 -8.20
C SER A 683 -2.53 4.23 -6.67
N VAL A 684 -2.88 5.36 -6.06
CA VAL A 684 -3.16 5.49 -4.63
C VAL A 684 -4.62 5.87 -4.44
N GLU A 685 -5.37 5.06 -3.71
CA GLU A 685 -6.72 5.38 -3.26
C GLU A 685 -6.68 6.05 -1.89
N ALA A 686 -7.43 7.15 -1.74
CA ALA A 686 -7.70 7.83 -0.50
C ALA A 686 -9.20 7.77 -0.22
N GLU A 687 -9.60 6.96 0.75
CA GLU A 687 -10.97 6.81 1.24
C GLU A 687 -11.22 7.83 2.36
N PRO A 688 -12.02 8.90 2.15
CA PRO A 688 -12.27 9.92 3.15
C PRO A 688 -13.30 9.43 4.18
N LYS A 689 -12.84 8.70 5.18
CA LYS A 689 -13.70 8.16 6.24
C LYS A 689 -14.21 9.28 7.15
N GLY A 690 -15.52 9.34 7.35
CA GLY A 690 -16.17 10.38 8.12
C GLY A 690 -17.64 10.57 7.77
N THR A 691 -18.45 10.99 8.75
CA THR A 691 -19.79 11.48 8.48
C THR A 691 -19.71 12.98 8.23
N ILE A 692 -20.30 13.43 7.13
CA ILE A 692 -20.57 14.84 6.86
C ILE A 692 -22.00 15.14 7.27
N THR A 693 -22.22 16.22 8.00
CA THR A 693 -23.54 16.64 8.50
C THR A 693 -23.81 18.08 8.08
N LEU A 694 -24.98 18.31 7.47
CA LEU A 694 -25.50 19.63 7.15
C LEU A 694 -26.86 19.81 7.83
N GLU A 695 -26.98 20.84 8.66
CA GLU A 695 -28.21 21.22 9.33
C GLU A 695 -28.77 22.49 8.68
N LEU A 696 -30.01 22.45 8.23
CA LEU A 696 -30.76 23.64 7.79
C LEU A 696 -31.65 24.08 8.94
N LEU A 697 -31.20 25.11 9.66
CA LEU A 697 -31.74 25.50 10.97
C LEU A 697 -33.17 26.01 10.86
N GLU A 698 -33.46 26.79 9.82
CA GLU A 698 -34.79 27.35 9.56
C GLU A 698 -35.85 26.24 9.34
N HIS A 699 -35.43 25.09 8.82
CA HIS A 699 -36.29 23.94 8.55
C HIS A 699 -36.25 22.88 9.65
N ASN A 700 -35.34 22.98 10.63
CA ASN A 700 -35.07 21.92 11.61
C ASN A 700 -34.78 20.56 10.92
N GLU A 701 -33.97 20.57 9.88
CA GLU A 701 -33.61 19.41 9.07
C GLU A 701 -32.11 19.15 9.12
N ALA A 702 -31.74 17.87 9.15
CA ALA A 702 -30.35 17.45 9.05
C ALA A 702 -30.15 16.45 7.93
N TYR A 703 -29.04 16.61 7.22
CA TYR A 703 -28.62 15.82 6.07
C TYR A 703 -27.28 15.20 6.39
N THR A 704 -27.16 13.87 6.27
CA THR A 704 -25.87 13.18 6.47
C THR A 704 -25.45 12.39 5.24
N TRP A 705 -24.15 12.38 4.94
CA TRP A 705 -23.53 11.55 3.89
C TRP A 705 -22.05 11.27 4.16
N THR A 706 -21.41 10.48 3.29
CA THR A 706 -19.95 10.27 3.25
C THR A 706 -19.44 10.60 1.85
N ASN A 707 -18.24 11.15 1.74
CA ASN A 707 -17.65 11.57 0.47
C ASN A 707 -17.17 10.36 -0.37
N PRO A 708 -17.08 10.51 -1.71
CA PRO A 708 -16.58 9.45 -2.58
C PRO A 708 -15.08 9.19 -2.37
N THR A 709 -14.60 8.01 -2.76
CA THR A 709 -13.17 7.68 -2.76
C THR A 709 -12.46 8.49 -3.83
N CYS A 710 -11.28 9.02 -3.51
CA CYS A 710 -10.40 9.72 -4.43
C CYS A 710 -9.26 8.78 -4.84
N CYS A 711 -8.94 8.66 -6.12
CA CYS A 711 -7.84 7.85 -6.62
C CYS A 711 -6.86 8.72 -7.42
N VAL A 712 -5.58 8.61 -7.10
CA VAL A 712 -4.48 9.27 -7.82
C VAL A 712 -3.77 8.22 -8.66
N HIS A 713 -3.90 8.31 -9.98
CA HIS A 713 -3.30 7.39 -10.92
C HIS A 713 -1.89 7.82 -11.32
N ASN A 714 -1.11 6.89 -11.87
CA ASN A 714 0.26 7.07 -12.36
C ASN A 714 1.24 7.55 -11.28
N ILE A 715 1.08 7.09 -10.03
CA ILE A 715 1.88 7.54 -8.87
C ILE A 715 3.38 7.21 -9.00
N ILE A 716 3.72 6.13 -9.73
CA ILE A 716 5.11 5.73 -9.95
C ILE A 716 5.69 6.41 -11.21
N VAL A 717 5.00 6.28 -12.36
CA VAL A 717 5.44 6.74 -13.68
C VAL A 717 4.24 7.22 -14.48
N GLY A 718 4.40 8.34 -15.20
CA GLY A 718 3.40 8.95 -16.07
C GLY A 718 2.85 10.27 -15.52
N LYS A 719 1.92 10.88 -16.26
CA LYS A 719 1.24 12.10 -15.78
C LYS A 719 0.25 11.73 -14.67
N LEU A 720 0.45 12.29 -13.47
CA LEU A 720 -0.49 12.17 -12.36
C LEU A 720 -1.85 12.74 -12.75
N TRP A 721 -2.93 12.00 -12.46
CA TRP A 721 -4.30 12.49 -12.61
C TRP A 721 -5.20 11.90 -11.52
N ILE A 722 -6.32 12.58 -11.26
CA ILE A 722 -7.22 12.29 -10.14
C ILE A 722 -8.57 11.82 -10.67
N GLU A 723 -9.07 10.75 -10.09
CA GLU A 723 -10.41 10.23 -10.28
C GLU A 723 -11.17 10.23 -8.96
N GLN A 724 -12.49 10.35 -9.00
CA GLN A 724 -13.35 10.12 -7.85
C GLN A 724 -14.48 9.17 -8.22
N TYR A 725 -14.67 8.12 -7.42
CA TYR A 725 -15.71 7.12 -7.61
C TYR A 725 -16.28 6.65 -6.28
N GLY A 726 -17.43 5.99 -6.33
CA GLY A 726 -18.13 5.48 -5.16
C GLY A 726 -19.58 5.95 -5.08
N ASN A 727 -20.31 5.39 -4.12
CA ASN A 727 -21.71 5.70 -3.90
C ASN A 727 -21.84 6.64 -2.70
N VAL A 728 -22.47 7.79 -2.90
CA VAL A 728 -22.79 8.77 -1.87
C VAL A 728 -24.30 8.69 -1.61
N GLU A 729 -24.69 8.41 -0.37
CA GLU A 729 -26.09 8.46 0.06
C GLU A 729 -26.30 9.64 1.01
N ILE A 730 -27.19 10.56 0.63
CA ILE A 730 -27.57 11.72 1.44
C ILE A 730 -28.95 11.45 2.02
N ILE A 731 -29.06 11.48 3.34
CA ILE A 731 -30.30 11.15 4.06
C ILE A 731 -30.79 12.42 4.77
N ASN A 732 -32.03 12.86 4.49
CA ASN A 732 -32.72 13.85 5.31
C ASN A 732 -33.39 13.13 6.49
N HIS A 733 -32.91 13.39 7.70
CA HIS A 733 -33.37 12.71 8.92
C HIS A 733 -34.76 13.12 9.40
N LYS A 734 -35.28 14.27 8.95
CA LYS A 734 -36.63 14.73 9.30
C LYS A 734 -37.69 14.13 8.38
N THR A 735 -37.49 14.21 7.07
CA THR A 735 -38.49 13.75 6.08
C THR A 735 -38.35 12.27 5.75
N GLY A 736 -37.13 11.72 5.88
CA GLY A 736 -36.78 10.37 5.43
C GLY A 736 -36.49 10.29 3.93
N ASP A 737 -36.41 11.44 3.24
CA ASP A 737 -36.00 11.49 1.84
C ASP A 737 -34.53 11.10 1.70
N LYS A 738 -34.21 10.43 0.60
CA LYS A 738 -32.86 9.95 0.32
C LYS A 738 -32.42 10.31 -1.10
N CYS A 739 -31.25 10.92 -1.22
CA CYS A 739 -30.55 11.09 -2.48
C CYS A 739 -29.45 10.01 -2.61
N VAL A 740 -29.38 9.37 -3.76
CA VAL A 740 -28.32 8.41 -4.10
C VAL A 740 -27.54 8.98 -5.27
N LEU A 741 -26.23 9.19 -5.11
CA LEU A 741 -25.32 9.70 -6.12
C LEU A 741 -24.22 8.65 -6.38
N ASN A 742 -24.06 8.23 -7.62
CA ASN A 742 -23.06 7.26 -8.04
C ASN A 742 -21.99 7.98 -8.86
N PHE A 743 -20.82 8.19 -8.24
CA PHE A 743 -19.62 8.64 -8.92
C PHE A 743 -19.05 7.46 -9.68
N LYS A 744 -19.11 7.52 -11.02
CA LYS A 744 -18.76 6.41 -11.89
C LYS A 744 -17.25 6.29 -11.99
N PRO A 745 -16.69 5.08 -11.86
CA PRO A 745 -15.31 4.88 -12.23
C PRO A 745 -15.14 5.05 -13.75
N CYS A 746 -13.98 5.50 -14.20
CA CYS A 746 -13.60 5.78 -15.59
C CYS A 746 -13.96 4.63 -16.55
N GLY A 747 -13.82 3.38 -16.08
CA GLY A 747 -14.11 2.15 -16.83
C GLY A 747 -13.10 1.90 -17.96
N LEU A 748 -13.18 0.72 -18.59
CA LEU A 748 -12.19 0.24 -19.57
C LEU A 748 -11.97 1.12 -20.81
N PHE A 749 -12.86 2.09 -21.09
CA PHE A 749 -12.79 2.97 -22.25
C PHE A 749 -12.89 4.46 -21.89
N GLY A 750 -12.85 4.81 -20.60
CA GLY A 750 -12.94 6.21 -20.15
C GLY A 750 -14.26 6.93 -20.37
N LYS A 751 -15.29 6.26 -20.91
CA LYS A 751 -16.59 6.88 -21.23
C LYS A 751 -17.36 7.40 -20.02
N GLU A 752 -17.02 6.90 -18.85
CA GLU A 752 -17.66 7.23 -17.58
C GLU A 752 -16.80 8.19 -16.74
N LEU A 753 -15.67 8.67 -17.27
CA LEU A 753 -14.76 9.56 -16.56
C LEU A 753 -15.51 10.78 -16.02
N HIS A 754 -15.42 10.95 -14.70
CA HIS A 754 -16.02 12.00 -13.90
C HIS A 754 -17.56 12.03 -13.84
N LYS A 755 -18.26 11.09 -14.47
CA LYS A 755 -19.72 11.10 -14.47
C LYS A 755 -20.29 10.87 -13.08
N VAL A 756 -21.32 11.62 -12.77
CA VAL A 756 -22.16 11.43 -11.59
C VAL A 756 -23.58 11.18 -12.09
N GLU A 757 -24.17 10.06 -11.69
CA GLU A 757 -25.58 9.75 -11.94
C GLU A 757 -26.25 9.40 -10.62
N GLY A 758 -27.48 9.85 -10.41
CA GLY A 758 -28.19 9.64 -9.16
C GLY A 758 -29.68 9.86 -9.26
N TYR A 759 -30.35 9.74 -8.12
CA TYR A 759 -31.77 10.03 -8.00
C TYR A 759 -32.14 10.40 -6.57
N ILE A 760 -33.20 11.20 -6.44
CA ILE A 760 -33.85 11.50 -5.17
C ILE A 760 -35.09 10.63 -5.05
N GLN A 761 -35.27 10.01 -3.89
CA GLN A 761 -36.45 9.22 -3.56
C GLN A 761 -37.07 9.66 -2.24
N ASP A 762 -38.38 9.53 -2.14
CA ASP A 762 -39.09 9.76 -0.87
C ASP A 762 -38.89 8.60 0.11
N LYS A 763 -39.42 8.76 1.32
CA LYS A 763 -39.46 7.70 2.36
C LYS A 763 -40.14 6.40 1.88
N SER A 764 -41.03 6.48 0.89
CA SER A 764 -41.70 5.32 0.26
C SER A 764 -40.87 4.67 -0.85
N LYS A 765 -39.62 5.13 -1.06
CA LYS A 765 -38.69 4.70 -2.13
C LYS A 765 -39.19 5.02 -3.55
N LYS A 766 -40.14 5.95 -3.70
CA LYS A 766 -40.57 6.45 -5.01
C LYS A 766 -39.53 7.45 -5.53
N LYS A 767 -38.99 7.21 -6.72
CA LYS A 767 -38.08 8.15 -7.38
C LYS A 767 -38.83 9.42 -7.79
N LEU A 768 -38.33 10.56 -7.37
CA LEU A 768 -38.90 11.88 -7.63
C LEU A 768 -38.13 12.65 -8.69
N CYS A 769 -36.79 12.57 -8.66
CA CYS A 769 -35.91 13.26 -9.60
C CYS A 769 -34.72 12.37 -9.96
N ALA A 770 -34.23 12.48 -11.18
CA ALA A 770 -32.94 11.94 -11.59
C ALA A 770 -31.90 13.07 -11.64
N LEU A 771 -30.70 12.79 -11.14
CA LEU A 771 -29.57 13.72 -11.13
C LEU A 771 -28.49 13.19 -12.06
N TYR A 772 -27.89 14.05 -12.87
CA TYR A 772 -26.80 13.64 -13.75
C TYR A 772 -25.85 14.78 -14.07
N GLY A 773 -24.59 14.46 -14.33
CA GLY A 773 -23.58 15.45 -14.67
C GLY A 773 -22.17 14.88 -14.61
N LYS A 774 -21.20 15.78 -14.40
CA LYS A 774 -19.82 15.44 -14.10
C LYS A 774 -19.33 16.29 -12.94
N TRP A 775 -18.69 15.68 -11.95
CA TRP A 775 -18.19 16.40 -10.77
C TRP A 775 -17.12 17.44 -11.10
N THR A 776 -16.51 17.38 -12.29
CA THR A 776 -15.57 18.39 -12.81
C THR A 776 -16.22 19.53 -13.58
N GLU A 777 -17.54 19.49 -13.84
CA GLU A 777 -18.20 20.46 -14.73
C GLU A 777 -19.51 21.01 -14.14
N CYS A 778 -20.50 20.15 -13.88
CA CYS A 778 -21.87 20.55 -13.55
C CYS A 778 -22.75 19.40 -13.06
N LEU A 779 -23.90 19.74 -12.47
CA LEU A 779 -24.96 18.81 -12.07
C LEU A 779 -26.33 19.35 -12.50
N TYR A 780 -27.13 18.49 -13.12
CA TYR A 780 -28.50 18.76 -13.56
C TYR A 780 -29.50 17.84 -12.86
N SER A 781 -30.75 18.30 -12.77
CA SER A 781 -31.92 17.52 -12.34
C SER A 781 -32.91 17.39 -13.48
N VAL A 782 -33.57 16.25 -13.60
CA VAL A 782 -34.62 16.00 -14.60
C VAL A 782 -35.62 14.98 -14.05
N ASP A 783 -36.82 14.95 -14.64
CA ASP A 783 -37.81 13.91 -14.36
C ASP A 783 -37.24 12.49 -14.61
N PRO A 784 -37.45 11.51 -13.70
CA PRO A 784 -36.91 10.17 -13.85
C PRO A 784 -37.32 9.46 -15.15
N ALA A 785 -38.55 9.63 -15.62
CA ALA A 785 -39.02 8.98 -16.85
C ALA A 785 -38.31 9.54 -18.09
N THR A 786 -38.08 10.85 -18.10
CA THR A 786 -37.32 11.56 -19.15
C THR A 786 -35.87 11.11 -19.18
N PHE A 787 -35.24 10.95 -17.99
CA PHE A 787 -33.88 10.41 -17.88
C PHE A 787 -33.77 8.98 -18.42
N ASP A 788 -34.68 8.09 -18.01
CA ASP A 788 -34.68 6.70 -18.44
C ASP A 788 -34.95 6.55 -19.95
N ALA A 789 -35.81 7.40 -20.52
CA ALA A 789 -36.06 7.46 -21.96
C ALA A 789 -34.79 7.86 -22.73
N TYR A 790 -34.07 8.87 -22.26
CA TYR A 790 -32.81 9.30 -22.86
C TYR A 790 -31.74 8.19 -22.78
N LYS A 791 -31.58 7.56 -21.61
CA LYS A 791 -30.60 6.49 -21.37
C LYS A 791 -30.82 5.26 -22.26
N LYS A 792 -32.08 4.93 -22.57
CA LYS A 792 -32.41 3.84 -23.52
C LYS A 792 -32.00 4.18 -24.95
N ASN A 793 -32.22 5.42 -25.37
CA ASN A 793 -31.85 5.89 -26.71
C ASN A 793 -30.33 5.95 -26.90
N ASP A 794 -29.60 6.38 -25.87
CA ASP A 794 -28.14 6.46 -25.91
C ASP A 794 -27.49 5.06 -26.02
N LYS A 795 -28.03 4.07 -25.30
CA LYS A 795 -27.62 2.65 -25.47
C LYS A 795 -27.86 2.16 -26.90
N LYS A 796 -29.03 2.46 -27.49
CA LYS A 796 -29.37 2.05 -28.86
C LYS A 796 -28.44 2.70 -29.90
N ASN A 797 -28.17 4.00 -29.78
CA ASN A 797 -27.23 4.72 -30.64
C ASN A 797 -25.80 4.21 -30.51
N THR A 798 -25.39 3.79 -29.31
CA THR A 798 -24.07 3.22 -29.06
C THR A 798 -23.92 1.82 -29.68
N GLU A 799 -24.98 1.01 -29.69
CA GLU A 799 -25.01 -0.27 -30.40
C GLU A 799 -25.00 -0.09 -31.93
N GLU A 800 -25.72 0.90 -32.47
CA GLU A 800 -25.71 1.19 -33.91
C GLU A 800 -24.36 1.75 -34.39
N LYS A 801 -23.68 2.61 -33.61
CA LYS A 801 -22.32 3.09 -33.93
C LYS A 801 -21.23 2.02 -33.82
N LYS A 802 -21.41 0.99 -32.98
CA LYS A 802 -20.47 -0.15 -32.90
C LYS A 802 -20.44 -0.99 -34.18
N ASN A 803 -21.51 -0.97 -34.97
CA ASN A 803 -21.55 -1.68 -36.26
C ASN A 803 -20.87 -0.90 -37.41
N SER A 804 -20.43 0.34 -37.22
CA SER A 804 -19.88 1.19 -38.29
C SER A 804 -18.43 1.65 -38.12
N LYS A 805 -17.71 1.22 -37.08
CA LYS A 805 -16.27 1.51 -36.87
C LYS A 805 -15.50 0.25 -36.44
N GLN A 806 -15.16 -0.59 -37.42
CA GLN A 806 -14.00 -1.48 -37.35
C GLN A 806 -12.78 -0.75 -37.93
N MET A 807 -11.61 -1.02 -37.36
CA MET A 807 -10.25 -0.53 -37.71
C MET A 807 -9.80 0.82 -37.13
N SER A 808 -9.21 0.76 -35.92
CA SER A 808 -7.89 1.34 -35.65
C SER A 808 -7.28 0.67 -34.41
N THR A 809 -6.12 0.05 -34.61
CA THR A 809 -5.22 -0.56 -33.62
C THR A 809 -4.73 0.48 -32.61
N SER A 810 -4.90 0.21 -31.32
CA SER A 810 -4.22 0.95 -30.24
C SER A 810 -3.34 -0.03 -29.47
N GLU A 811 -2.03 0.17 -29.60
CA GLU A 811 -0.99 -0.43 -28.77
C GLU A 811 -1.27 -0.10 -27.30
N GLU A 812 -1.23 -1.11 -26.42
CA GLU A 812 -1.34 -0.91 -24.97
C GLU A 812 -0.13 -0.10 -24.49
N LEU A 813 -0.37 1.16 -24.12
CA LEU A 813 0.61 2.04 -23.47
C LEU A 813 0.63 1.72 -21.97
N ASP A 814 1.82 1.55 -21.39
CA ASP A 814 2.02 1.29 -19.95
C ASP A 814 1.65 2.45 -19.02
N GLU A 815 1.37 3.61 -19.58
CA GLU A 815 0.79 4.79 -18.92
C GLU A 815 -0.73 4.76 -19.06
N MET A 816 -1.50 5.04 -18.00
CA MET A 816 -2.94 5.29 -18.16
C MET A 816 -3.12 6.72 -18.69
N PRO A 817 -3.40 6.93 -19.99
CA PRO A 817 -3.67 8.26 -20.50
C PRO A 817 -4.95 8.79 -19.86
N VAL A 818 -5.05 10.10 -19.66
CA VAL A 818 -6.33 10.73 -19.32
C VAL A 818 -7.26 10.55 -20.52
N PRO A 819 -8.36 9.79 -20.42
CA PRO A 819 -9.24 9.59 -21.57
C PRO A 819 -9.99 10.87 -21.92
N ASP A 820 -10.23 11.08 -23.22
CA ASP A 820 -11.02 12.21 -23.71
C ASP A 820 -12.44 12.14 -23.14
N SER A 821 -12.83 13.14 -22.33
CA SER A 821 -14.17 13.22 -21.78
C SER A 821 -15.01 14.26 -22.55
N GLU A 822 -16.05 13.81 -23.26
CA GLU A 822 -17.00 14.71 -23.92
C GLU A 822 -17.84 15.47 -22.88
N SER A 823 -18.09 16.76 -23.09
CA SER A 823 -18.94 17.55 -22.21
C SER A 823 -20.34 16.96 -22.06
N VAL A 824 -20.96 17.15 -20.90
CA VAL A 824 -22.26 16.54 -20.60
C VAL A 824 -23.34 17.04 -21.56
N PHE A 825 -23.99 16.11 -22.30
CA PHE A 825 -25.17 16.44 -23.09
C PHE A 825 -26.34 16.79 -22.16
N ILE A 826 -26.94 17.96 -22.37
CA ILE A 826 -28.06 18.44 -21.55
C ILE A 826 -29.36 17.82 -22.08
N ILE A 827 -29.96 16.91 -21.30
CA ILE A 827 -31.25 16.30 -21.62
C ILE A 827 -32.32 17.40 -21.65
N PRO A 828 -33.12 17.52 -22.72
CA PRO A 828 -34.18 18.51 -22.79
C PRO A 828 -35.12 18.44 -21.58
N GLY A 829 -35.43 19.59 -20.98
CA GLY A 829 -36.25 19.70 -19.77
C GLY A 829 -35.46 19.63 -18.45
N SER A 830 -34.14 19.50 -18.51
CA SER A 830 -33.30 19.49 -17.31
C SER A 830 -33.16 20.87 -16.67
N VAL A 831 -33.09 20.88 -15.34
CA VAL A 831 -32.85 22.06 -14.49
C VAL A 831 -31.38 22.06 -14.05
N LEU A 832 -30.67 23.16 -14.27
CA LEU A 832 -29.30 23.33 -13.79
C LEU A 832 -29.30 23.51 -12.27
N LEU A 833 -28.58 22.64 -11.55
CA LEU A 833 -28.40 22.77 -10.10
C LEU A 833 -27.09 23.48 -9.75
N TRP A 834 -25.99 23.05 -10.37
CA TRP A 834 -24.65 23.57 -10.11
C TRP A 834 -23.78 23.50 -11.36
N ARG A 835 -22.84 24.44 -11.45
CA ARG A 835 -21.76 24.49 -12.46
C ARG A 835 -20.50 24.98 -11.76
N ILE A 836 -19.37 24.35 -12.06
CA ILE A 836 -18.08 24.72 -11.51
C ILE A 836 -17.69 26.15 -11.91
N ALA A 837 -17.03 26.87 -11.00
CA ALA A 837 -16.39 28.13 -11.34
C ALA A 837 -15.23 27.89 -12.33
N PRO A 838 -15.09 28.69 -13.40
CA PRO A 838 -13.94 28.58 -14.28
C PRO A 838 -12.67 28.91 -13.50
N ARG A 839 -11.63 28.08 -13.67
CA ARG A 839 -10.32 28.34 -13.08
C ARG A 839 -9.75 29.66 -13.59
N PRO A 840 -9.06 30.43 -12.74
CA PRO A 840 -8.44 31.67 -13.18
C PRO A 840 -7.33 31.37 -14.21
N PRO A 841 -7.00 32.31 -15.12
CA PRO A 841 -6.02 32.08 -16.20
C PRO A 841 -4.61 31.70 -15.71
N ASN A 842 -4.26 32.06 -14.48
CA ASN A 842 -2.99 31.78 -13.82
C ASN A 842 -2.99 30.48 -12.98
N SER A 843 -4.09 29.71 -12.99
CA SER A 843 -4.27 28.53 -12.15
C SER A 843 -3.18 27.48 -12.39
N ALA A 844 -2.82 27.23 -13.65
CA ALA A 844 -1.79 26.25 -14.02
C ALA A 844 -0.39 26.58 -13.46
N GLN A 845 -0.07 27.88 -13.34
CA GLN A 845 1.17 28.34 -12.72
C GLN A 845 1.10 28.35 -11.19
N MET A 846 -0.09 28.19 -10.60
CA MET A 846 -0.37 28.32 -9.18
C MET A 846 -0.99 27.02 -8.65
N TYR A 847 -0.32 25.89 -8.89
CA TYR A 847 -0.70 24.57 -8.39
C TYR A 847 -2.12 24.10 -8.80
N ASN A 848 -2.68 24.61 -9.89
CA ASN A 848 -4.06 24.38 -10.35
C ASN A 848 -5.14 24.84 -9.34
N PHE A 849 -4.83 25.86 -8.53
CA PHE A 849 -5.75 26.38 -7.52
C PHE A 849 -6.97 27.07 -8.17
N THR A 850 -8.14 26.90 -7.54
CA THR A 850 -9.31 27.75 -7.80
C THR A 850 -9.07 29.15 -7.23
N SER A 851 -9.84 30.13 -7.65
CA SER A 851 -9.79 31.47 -7.02
C SER A 851 -10.09 31.38 -5.52
N PHE A 852 -10.97 30.48 -5.10
CA PHE A 852 -11.23 30.21 -3.69
C PHE A 852 -9.99 29.68 -2.96
N ALA A 853 -9.34 28.65 -3.51
CA ALA A 853 -8.15 28.04 -2.91
C ALA A 853 -6.97 29.04 -2.79
N MET A 854 -6.83 29.96 -3.75
CA MET A 854 -5.81 31.01 -3.67
C MET A 854 -5.98 31.89 -2.43
N VAL A 855 -7.20 32.14 -1.94
CA VAL A 855 -7.43 33.02 -0.77
C VAL A 855 -7.09 32.34 0.56
N LEU A 856 -7.12 31.01 0.62
CA LEU A 856 -7.14 30.26 1.89
C LEU A 856 -5.96 30.55 2.83
N ASN A 857 -4.77 30.74 2.26
CA ASN A 857 -3.55 30.98 3.02
C ASN A 857 -3.08 32.44 2.98
N GLU A 858 -3.92 33.35 2.49
CA GLU A 858 -3.70 34.80 2.60
C GLU A 858 -3.69 35.22 4.07
N VAL A 859 -2.72 36.06 4.44
CA VAL A 859 -2.58 36.62 5.79
C VAL A 859 -2.20 38.09 5.68
N ASP A 860 -2.75 38.90 6.58
CA ASP A 860 -2.38 40.30 6.77
C ASP A 860 -2.21 40.60 8.27
N LYS A 861 -1.75 41.82 8.57
CA LYS A 861 -1.45 42.23 9.95
C LYS A 861 -2.68 42.32 10.85
N ASP A 862 -3.85 42.62 10.29
CA ASP A 862 -5.09 42.72 11.06
C ASP A 862 -5.55 41.30 11.43
N MET A 863 -5.46 40.36 10.50
CA MET A 863 -5.73 38.95 10.71
C MET A 863 -4.77 38.31 11.73
N GLU A 864 -3.46 38.60 11.64
CA GLU A 864 -2.46 38.12 12.61
C GLU A 864 -2.78 38.52 14.06
N SER A 865 -3.48 39.63 14.25
CA SER A 865 -3.85 40.11 15.59
C SER A 865 -5.05 39.38 16.21
N VAL A 866 -5.84 38.66 15.41
CA VAL A 866 -7.09 38.01 15.83
C VAL A 866 -7.07 36.49 15.75
N ILE A 867 -6.23 35.88 14.91
CA ILE A 867 -6.14 34.42 14.77
C ILE A 867 -5.32 33.81 15.93
N PRO A 868 -5.60 32.55 16.33
CA PRO A 868 -4.77 31.88 17.31
C PRO A 868 -3.39 31.56 16.73
N LYS A 869 -2.38 31.44 17.59
CA LYS A 869 -1.02 31.01 17.21
C LYS A 869 -0.94 29.63 16.54
N THR A 870 -2.01 28.85 16.59
CA THR A 870 -2.14 27.53 15.97
C THR A 870 -2.71 27.59 14.54
N ASP A 871 -3.14 28.76 14.05
CA ASP A 871 -3.68 28.89 12.69
C ASP A 871 -2.63 28.57 11.62
N CYS A 872 -2.97 27.74 10.63
CA CYS A 872 -2.00 27.26 9.64
C CYS A 872 -1.48 28.36 8.69
N ARG A 873 -2.06 29.57 8.68
CA ARG A 873 -1.44 30.73 8.01
C ARG A 873 -0.11 31.14 8.62
N LEU A 874 0.10 30.84 9.90
CA LEU A 874 1.32 31.12 10.66
C LEU A 874 2.36 29.99 10.53
N ARG A 875 2.03 28.92 9.81
CA ARG A 875 2.90 27.75 9.67
C ARG A 875 4.05 28.04 8.69
N PRO A 876 5.32 28.02 9.16
CA PRO A 876 6.44 28.60 8.40
C PRO A 876 6.86 27.80 7.17
N ASP A 877 6.73 26.46 7.17
CA ASP A 877 7.06 25.61 6.01
C ASP A 877 6.12 25.86 4.82
N ILE A 878 4.81 25.98 5.09
CA ILE A 878 3.80 26.32 4.08
C ILE A 878 4.05 27.73 3.53
N ARG A 879 4.32 28.71 4.41
CA ARG A 879 4.59 30.10 3.99
C ARG A 879 5.84 30.22 3.14
N ALA A 880 6.93 29.55 3.53
CA ALA A 880 8.17 29.52 2.75
C ALA A 880 7.92 28.90 1.36
N MET A 881 7.20 27.78 1.28
CA MET A 881 6.86 27.15 0.00
C MET A 881 6.01 28.06 -0.89
N GLU A 882 5.02 28.74 -0.31
CA GLU A 882 4.15 29.67 -1.03
C GLU A 882 4.93 30.86 -1.64
N ASN A 883 5.97 31.29 -0.94
CA ASN A 883 6.88 32.35 -1.39
C ASN A 883 7.96 31.85 -2.37
N GLY A 884 8.04 30.54 -2.64
CA GLY A 884 9.05 29.94 -3.53
C GLY A 884 10.39 29.62 -2.85
N GLU A 885 10.48 29.76 -1.53
CA GLU A 885 11.67 29.47 -0.71
C GLU A 885 11.69 27.96 -0.36
N ILE A 886 11.98 27.09 -1.35
CA ILE A 886 11.84 25.63 -1.21
C ILE A 886 12.81 25.04 -0.18
N ASP A 887 14.05 25.54 -0.11
CA ASP A 887 15.06 25.06 0.85
C ASP A 887 14.65 25.39 2.28
N GLN A 888 14.22 26.64 2.52
CA GLN A 888 13.68 27.07 3.81
C GLN A 888 12.44 26.27 4.18
N ALA A 889 11.53 26.03 3.23
CA ALA A 889 10.34 25.22 3.46
C ALA A 889 10.68 23.79 3.88
N SER A 890 11.72 23.20 3.28
CA SER A 890 12.19 21.86 3.64
C SER A 890 12.82 21.81 5.03
N GLU A 891 13.61 22.83 5.40
CA GLU A 891 14.21 22.95 6.73
C GLU A 891 13.14 23.15 7.82
N GLU A 892 12.21 24.07 7.60
CA GLU A 892 11.10 24.34 8.51
C GLU A 892 10.17 23.13 8.66
N LYS A 893 9.87 22.42 7.56
CA LYS A 893 9.06 21.20 7.60
C LYS A 893 9.70 20.15 8.51
N LYS A 894 11.01 19.93 8.33
CA LYS A 894 11.79 19.01 9.17
C LYS A 894 11.76 19.45 10.65
N ARG A 895 12.01 20.74 10.93
CA ARG A 895 12.01 21.31 12.28
C ARG A 895 10.66 21.13 12.99
N LEU A 896 9.55 21.40 12.29
CA LEU A 896 8.19 21.26 12.81
C LEU A 896 7.83 19.81 13.13
N GLU A 897 8.14 18.88 12.22
CA GLU A 897 7.88 17.46 12.46
C GLU A 897 8.74 16.90 13.60
N GLU A 898 10.00 17.31 13.70
CA GLU A 898 10.88 16.97 14.83
C GLU A 898 10.34 17.50 16.16
N LYS A 899 9.89 18.77 16.20
CA LYS A 899 9.22 19.38 17.37
C LYS A 899 7.99 18.58 17.77
N GLN A 900 7.14 18.20 16.82
CA GLN A 900 5.96 17.36 17.09
C GLN A 900 6.34 15.98 17.66
N ARG A 901 7.33 15.30 17.06
CA ARG A 901 7.84 14.00 17.54
C ARG A 901 8.38 14.11 18.97
N ALA A 902 9.15 15.17 19.27
CA ALA A 902 9.64 15.44 20.61
C ALA A 902 8.51 15.72 21.61
N ALA A 903 7.50 16.53 21.25
CA ALA A 903 6.35 16.82 22.09
C ALA A 903 5.48 15.57 22.36
N ARG A 904 5.33 14.67 21.39
CA ARG A 904 4.68 13.36 21.58
C ARG A 904 5.48 12.48 22.55
N LYS A 905 6.80 12.39 22.35
CA LYS A 905 7.69 11.61 23.23
C LYS A 905 7.68 12.13 24.67
N ASN A 906 7.62 13.45 24.85
CA ASN A 906 7.50 14.07 26.18
C ASN A 906 6.17 13.72 26.86
N ARG A 907 5.03 13.84 26.16
CA ARG A 907 3.71 13.44 26.69
C ARG A 907 3.63 11.97 27.07
N SER A 908 4.19 11.09 26.24
CA SER A 908 4.27 9.66 26.54
C SER A 908 5.10 9.38 27.79
N LYS A 909 6.14 10.17 28.07
CA LYS A 909 6.94 10.08 29.30
C LYS A 909 6.27 10.69 30.53
N SER A 910 5.43 11.72 30.35
CA SER A 910 4.71 12.38 31.44
C SER A 910 3.36 11.73 31.78
N GLU A 911 2.95 10.71 31.02
CA GLU A 911 1.61 10.08 31.11
C GLU A 911 0.45 11.08 30.91
N GLU A 912 0.72 12.19 30.19
CA GLU A 912 -0.29 13.20 29.89
C GLU A 912 -0.97 12.93 28.55
N ASP A 913 -2.30 12.78 28.57
CA ASP A 913 -3.10 12.64 27.35
C ASP A 913 -3.19 13.96 26.55
N TRP A 914 -3.31 13.82 25.23
CA TRP A 914 -3.63 14.97 24.39
C TRP A 914 -5.05 15.45 24.66
N LYS A 915 -5.21 16.76 24.91
CA LYS A 915 -6.51 17.40 24.95
C LYS A 915 -6.69 18.30 23.72
N THR A 916 -7.64 17.94 22.87
CA THR A 916 -8.15 18.81 21.80
C THR A 916 -8.82 20.04 22.38
N ARG A 917 -8.75 21.17 21.67
CA ARG A 917 -9.17 22.47 22.23
C ARG A 917 -10.58 22.86 21.85
N TRP A 918 -10.96 22.61 20.61
CA TRP A 918 -12.18 23.15 20.02
C TRP A 918 -13.20 22.07 19.67
N PHE A 919 -12.79 20.81 19.68
CA PHE A 919 -13.64 19.66 19.39
C PHE A 919 -13.56 18.61 20.50
N HIS A 920 -14.63 17.85 20.69
CA HIS A 920 -14.68 16.68 21.57
C HIS A 920 -15.31 15.49 20.85
N GLN A 921 -14.96 14.28 21.26
CA GLN A 921 -15.56 13.08 20.70
C GLN A 921 -16.98 12.89 21.25
N GLY A 922 -17.91 12.56 20.36
CA GLY A 922 -19.31 12.28 20.70
C GLY A 922 -20.02 11.52 19.59
N PRO A 923 -21.18 10.90 19.87
CA PRO A 923 -22.00 10.30 18.82
C PRO A 923 -22.63 11.40 17.97
N ASN A 924 -22.61 11.23 16.65
CA ASN A 924 -23.38 12.06 15.73
C ASN A 924 -24.88 11.92 16.07
N PRO A 925 -25.62 13.02 16.28
CA PRO A 925 -26.98 12.97 16.81
C PRO A 925 -27.99 12.34 15.86
N TYR A 926 -27.65 12.18 14.58
CA TYR A 926 -28.57 11.72 13.54
C TYR A 926 -28.37 10.25 13.13
N ASN A 927 -27.12 9.76 13.13
CA ASN A 927 -26.80 8.37 12.74
C ASN A 927 -26.10 7.53 13.82
N GLY A 928 -25.71 8.12 14.94
CA GLY A 928 -25.05 7.43 16.07
C GLY A 928 -23.58 7.05 15.83
N ALA A 929 -22.98 7.40 14.68
CA ALA A 929 -21.57 7.16 14.41
C ALA A 929 -20.67 7.99 15.34
N GLN A 930 -19.46 7.51 15.65
CA GLN A 930 -18.47 8.34 16.36
C GLN A 930 -18.07 9.54 15.49
N ASP A 931 -18.07 10.72 16.08
CA ASP A 931 -17.78 11.99 15.41
C ASP A 931 -17.00 12.94 16.33
N TRP A 932 -16.49 14.02 15.76
CA TRP A 932 -15.86 15.12 16.49
C TRP A 932 -16.75 16.35 16.43
N ILE A 933 -17.33 16.71 17.58
CA ILE A 933 -18.33 17.77 17.70
C ILE A 933 -17.65 19.05 18.19
N TYR A 934 -18.00 20.18 17.58
CA TYR A 934 -17.51 21.49 17.98
C TYR A 934 -17.99 21.84 19.40
N SER A 935 -17.03 22.23 20.25
CA SER A 935 -17.26 22.52 21.67
C SER A 935 -17.72 23.97 21.92
N GLY A 936 -17.73 24.83 20.90
CA GLY A 936 -17.99 26.26 21.05
C GLY A 936 -16.74 27.08 21.39
N SER A 937 -16.95 28.38 21.61
CA SER A 937 -15.98 29.36 22.13
C SER A 937 -14.74 29.70 21.32
N TYR A 938 -14.48 29.07 20.17
CA TYR A 938 -13.37 29.47 19.30
C TYR A 938 -13.48 30.94 18.87
N TRP A 939 -14.69 31.34 18.48
CA TRP A 939 -15.00 32.68 17.99
C TRP A 939 -15.03 33.77 19.07
N ASP A 940 -14.95 33.40 20.36
CA ASP A 940 -14.88 34.35 21.47
C ASP A 940 -13.47 35.00 21.60
N ARG A 941 -12.49 34.48 20.86
CA ARG A 941 -11.10 34.97 20.74
C ARG A 941 -10.28 34.99 22.04
N ASN A 942 -10.81 34.49 23.15
CA ASN A 942 -10.12 34.43 24.44
C ASN A 942 -9.09 33.28 24.49
N TYR A 943 -8.11 33.31 23.58
CA TYR A 943 -7.09 32.27 23.42
C TYR A 943 -6.15 32.20 24.61
N PHE A 944 -6.37 31.21 25.47
CA PHE A 944 -5.55 30.96 26.65
C PHE A 944 -4.94 29.56 26.61
N ASN A 945 -3.64 29.47 26.89
CA ASN A 945 -2.89 28.21 27.00
C ASN A 945 -3.04 27.26 25.79
N LEU A 946 -3.01 27.82 24.57
CA LEU A 946 -3.06 27.03 23.35
C LEU A 946 -1.74 26.28 23.10
N PRO A 947 -1.78 25.14 22.37
CA PRO A 947 -0.58 24.42 21.96
C PRO A 947 0.45 25.30 21.25
N ASP A 948 1.73 25.04 21.49
CA ASP A 948 2.84 25.68 20.79
C ASP A 948 3.44 24.71 19.78
N ILE A 949 3.03 24.83 18.51
CA ILE A 949 3.29 23.82 17.48
C ILE A 949 4.24 24.29 16.38
N TYR A 950 4.42 25.60 16.19
CA TYR A 950 5.31 26.17 15.16
C TYR A 950 6.70 26.48 15.65
#